data_AF-A0A933KF30-F1
#
_entry.id   AF-A0A933KF30-F1
#
_cell.length_a   1.000
_cell.length_b   1.000
_cell.length_c   1.000
_cell.angle_alpha   90.00
_cell.angle_beta   90.00
_cell.angle_gamma   90.00
#
_symmetry.space_group_name_H-M   'P 1'
#
loop_
_entity.id
_entity.type
_entity.pdbx_description
1 polymer ?
#
loop_
_entity_poly.entity_id
_entity_poly.type
_entity_poly.pdbx_seq_one_letter_code
_entity_poly.pdbx_strand_id
1 'polypeptide(L)'
;MARAEGKPDVDRRRRELAARVRAWSLEEFRRMLEDAGVTRAFVTYENGEFSVSHPALLEPVRAFLELSGDFARHEAVFIGREHGLASVFFAFVHDTRRGLAQGGLRFKPYPNVAELLVDGLRLAQGMTRKNALAGLWWGGGKGILSWPADCASPDELPPGSARRAEIFRAYGRFIASLGGVYYTAEDIGTKTADMDAILSENRFITCISRSRGGSGNPSPYTARGVFRGMQAAWLFLTGTDRLQGVRVAVQGAGNVGAPLVELLDDAGASVWVGDVNQRAVAELIARRPRVQAVGGADLFALDVDVVAPCAIGAVINSETIPRLKARLICGAANNILRAPEDAERLRERGIAFVPDYVCNRMGIVNCADEWHGYLDEDIQFAAERVYPDTLRVLRHARELGITTREAADKLADVAAAELHPLLGHRGRRIIDHLIDSGWHTPGERKVRRRAPPAFVPALDEPELRVAWQRDARFAGAGHSVAASPVSAACRPSLATFFSPVLLDVRARALEWLSGKNPRRILGSEHGGLELQLSVERSLPHERLEIGRPKFVELCRDFHGRNDAAIREQLHQLGVGFDPVTWLDPMSPQGRDAVRRLYFALADAKLIAQDNPLTYRCPRCRTVCVALDIVRREVEVTERYAIRVTTDAGAAIETMEFFPELLLGAVAVAVNPRGRYRELAGQAVRIPVRQGALPVVTVEALATDAEFLVPAWRHLDAAAAAAHGILDCPELFDERGEIRAAEGRAASSRDSARKAVLASLAGGAVCETGRWSVEARRCRRCETVVLPDRSAQSYVRFDSAAGHLERAIESGAVTLEPARWKERVLEHLHGLEPWCISRQYWWGNDNPERPEERLSTWFSMAALALEAAGWPSTATPAPIDEVFVDPDFLVRWVVPAQLASFAVTGRPLFRTIHVHGSIHVVEGSLSVDAPRESDDRPDEQRFVRRVYPRPMRSGRGNVVEPSTLIRRFGADALRLGYLLCLDVDGGRVVTLSEGRLRGARRAVQSFAGKVAGLFRLFQPPMVAGAAHLSDHWIVARARAAREAARDAYERHSLREVADIFLDVTDDFSLYAGLAAARRREGTDLGAVRSATVRVLEELGPAFGPLCPYVFEKLAVWTRERRPVSDFDVSADVWQHALVVELRRAPAAGSKLATSDPAVAALLAAGLAELARITGRPLELVQGPIAGATVTVGPVVVLRSGAREGSLRTGVSGRHGVESASAVGG
;
A
#
# COMPACT_ATOMS: atom_id res chain seq x y z
N MET A 1 38.30 10.54 50.12
CA MET A 1 37.82 10.54 51.53
C MET A 1 37.03 11.82 51.75
N ALA A 2 35.93 11.72 52.51
CA ALA A 2 34.91 12.71 52.87
C ALA A 2 33.59 12.61 52.08
N ARG A 3 32.53 12.19 52.80
CA ARG A 3 31.12 11.88 52.44
C ARG A 3 30.79 10.42 52.10
N ALA A 4 30.92 9.55 53.09
CA ALA A 4 30.31 8.21 53.08
C ALA A 4 29.87 7.72 54.49
N GLU A 5 29.33 8.60 55.35
CA GLU A 5 28.94 8.23 56.73
C GLU A 5 27.42 8.30 56.99
N GLY A 6 26.61 7.77 56.05
CA GLY A 6 25.15 7.66 56.24
C GLY A 6 24.44 6.54 55.45
N LYS A 7 25.16 5.62 54.80
CA LYS A 7 24.60 4.59 53.88
C LYS A 7 24.43 3.13 54.36
N PRO A 8 25.03 2.63 55.46
CA PRO A 8 24.96 1.18 55.74
C PRO A 8 23.57 0.66 56.15
N ASP A 9 22.75 1.50 56.80
CA ASP A 9 21.47 1.06 57.37
C ASP A 9 20.31 0.97 56.33
N VAL A 10 20.35 1.83 55.31
CA VAL A 10 19.36 1.84 54.22
C VAL A 10 19.53 0.62 53.30
N ASP A 11 20.78 0.25 52.96
CA ASP A 11 21.06 -0.95 52.17
C ASP A 11 20.78 -2.24 52.94
N ARG A 12 21.00 -2.25 54.26
CA ARG A 12 20.63 -3.37 55.13
C ARG A 12 19.11 -3.57 55.14
N ARG A 13 18.35 -2.50 55.38
CA ARG A 13 16.87 -2.54 55.38
C ARG A 13 16.30 -2.98 54.03
N ARG A 14 16.88 -2.54 52.91
CA ARG A 14 16.49 -2.99 51.56
C ARG A 14 16.72 -4.48 51.36
N ARG A 15 17.87 -5.00 51.80
CA ARG A 15 18.17 -6.45 51.73
C ARG A 15 17.24 -7.29 52.62
N GLU A 16 16.92 -6.82 53.82
CA GLU A 16 15.96 -7.46 54.72
C GLU A 16 14.55 -7.50 54.10
N LEU A 17 14.11 -6.40 53.49
CA LEU A 17 12.84 -6.34 52.76
C LEU A 17 12.80 -7.29 51.55
N ALA A 18 13.86 -7.33 50.75
CA ALA A 18 13.95 -8.25 49.61
C ALA A 18 14.00 -9.73 50.04
N ALA A 19 14.60 -10.05 51.20
CA ALA A 19 14.64 -11.40 51.75
C ALA A 19 13.24 -11.92 52.10
N ARG A 20 12.31 -11.04 52.52
CA ARG A 20 10.90 -11.41 52.79
C ARG A 20 10.21 -11.96 51.55
N VAL A 21 10.44 -11.36 50.37
CA VAL A 21 9.84 -11.82 49.10
C VAL A 21 10.29 -13.23 48.73
N ARG A 22 11.53 -13.60 49.08
CA ARG A 22 12.07 -14.96 48.86
C ARG A 22 11.42 -16.01 49.78
N ALA A 23 10.94 -15.58 50.95
CA ALA A 23 10.27 -16.44 51.92
C ALA A 23 8.76 -16.58 51.64
N TRP A 24 8.14 -15.64 50.91
CA TRP A 24 6.70 -15.67 50.64
C TRP A 24 6.32 -16.77 49.64
N SER A 25 5.48 -17.69 50.09
CA SER A 25 4.69 -18.52 49.18
C SER A 25 3.66 -17.68 48.43
N LEU A 26 3.17 -18.18 47.29
CA LEU A 26 2.12 -17.50 46.53
C LEU A 26 0.80 -17.40 47.29
N GLU A 27 0.49 -18.40 48.12
CA GLU A 27 -0.72 -18.42 48.94
C GLU A 27 -0.66 -17.38 50.06
N GLU A 28 0.48 -17.25 50.75
CA GLU A 28 0.67 -16.18 51.74
C GLU A 28 0.55 -14.80 51.10
N PHE A 29 1.17 -14.59 49.94
CA PHE A 29 1.06 -13.32 49.22
C PHE A 29 -0.38 -13.02 48.78
N ARG A 30 -1.11 -14.03 48.31
CA ARG A 30 -2.54 -13.91 47.98
C ARG A 30 -3.37 -13.52 49.20
N ARG A 31 -3.15 -14.16 50.35
CA ARG A 31 -3.83 -13.84 51.62
C ARG A 31 -3.53 -12.41 52.06
N MET A 32 -2.27 -11.97 51.97
CA MET A 32 -1.89 -10.59 52.27
C MET A 32 -2.65 -9.57 51.40
N LEU A 33 -2.87 -9.86 50.10
CA LEU A 33 -3.70 -9.04 49.22
C LEU A 33 -5.17 -9.09 49.61
N GLU A 34 -5.67 -10.27 49.99
CA GLU A 34 -7.05 -10.48 50.41
C GLU A 34 -7.40 -9.76 51.72
N ASP A 35 -6.59 -9.93 52.76
CA ASP A 35 -6.74 -9.29 54.07
C ASP A 35 -6.72 -7.77 53.98
N ALA A 36 -5.95 -7.23 53.02
CA ALA A 36 -5.88 -5.80 52.75
C ALA A 36 -6.97 -5.28 51.77
N GLY A 37 -7.86 -6.15 51.28
CA GLY A 37 -8.91 -5.77 50.32
C GLY A 37 -8.37 -5.35 48.93
N VAL A 38 -7.13 -5.73 48.60
CA VAL A 38 -6.46 -5.34 47.35
C VAL A 38 -6.80 -6.33 46.25
N THR A 39 -7.46 -5.84 45.19
CA THR A 39 -7.74 -6.62 43.97
C THR A 39 -6.79 -6.28 42.84
N ARG A 40 -6.20 -5.09 42.85
CA ARG A 40 -5.32 -4.56 41.80
C ARG A 40 -4.19 -3.77 42.42
N ALA A 41 -2.98 -4.02 41.96
CA ALA A 41 -1.77 -3.38 42.44
C ALA A 41 -0.79 -3.18 41.29
N PHE A 42 0.13 -2.23 41.44
CA PHE A 42 1.24 -2.04 40.52
C PHE A 42 2.53 -1.66 41.24
N VAL A 43 3.64 -1.95 40.57
CA VAL A 43 4.96 -1.36 40.77
C VAL A 43 5.42 -0.83 39.40
N THR A 44 5.74 0.45 39.30
CA THR A 44 6.18 1.08 38.05
C THR A 44 7.53 1.75 38.22
N TYR A 45 8.26 1.91 37.13
CA TYR A 45 9.59 2.52 37.12
C TYR A 45 9.67 3.57 36.03
N GLU A 46 10.16 4.77 36.38
CA GLU A 46 10.36 5.86 35.44
C GLU A 46 11.49 6.77 35.91
N ASN A 47 12.34 7.24 34.99
CA ASN A 47 13.38 8.23 35.26
C ASN A 47 14.31 7.90 36.44
N GLY A 48 14.52 6.62 36.75
CA GLY A 48 15.37 6.19 37.86
C GLY A 48 14.62 5.89 39.16
N GLU A 49 13.31 6.14 39.23
CA GLU A 49 12.51 6.05 40.44
C GLU A 49 11.40 4.99 40.34
N PHE A 50 11.13 4.32 41.45
CA PHE A 50 10.03 3.37 41.59
C PHE A 50 8.79 4.04 42.20
N SER A 51 7.62 3.71 41.67
CA SER A 51 6.32 4.07 42.26
C SER A 51 5.51 2.81 42.55
N VAL A 52 4.85 2.77 43.71
CA VAL A 52 4.05 1.62 44.17
C VAL A 52 2.68 2.07 44.64
N SER A 53 1.65 1.34 44.24
CA SER A 53 0.25 1.62 44.63
C SER A 53 -0.04 1.44 46.13
N HIS A 54 0.39 0.32 46.71
CA HIS A 54 0.10 -0.07 48.10
C HIS A 54 1.42 -0.26 48.87
N PRO A 55 2.08 0.82 49.36
CA PRO A 55 3.41 0.75 49.95
C PRO A 55 3.54 -0.26 51.10
N ALA A 56 2.54 -0.34 51.99
CA ALA A 56 2.56 -1.27 53.13
C ALA A 56 2.74 -2.74 52.73
N LEU A 57 2.27 -3.12 51.54
CA LEU A 57 2.37 -4.47 50.99
C LEU A 57 3.51 -4.64 49.97
N LEU A 58 3.70 -3.65 49.11
CA LEU A 58 4.56 -3.76 47.93
C LEU A 58 5.98 -3.23 48.14
N GLU A 59 6.28 -2.62 49.28
CA GLU A 59 7.64 -2.14 49.59
C GLU A 59 8.70 -3.27 49.58
N PRO A 60 8.43 -4.49 50.10
CA PRO A 60 9.30 -5.65 49.90
C PRO A 60 9.51 -6.02 48.43
N VAL A 61 8.45 -5.96 47.62
CA VAL A 61 8.51 -6.26 46.18
C VAL A 61 9.35 -5.21 45.45
N ARG A 62 9.16 -3.92 45.74
CA ARG A 62 9.98 -2.82 45.23
C ARG A 62 11.46 -3.04 45.56
N ALA A 63 11.78 -3.31 46.82
CA ALA A 63 13.15 -3.56 47.26
C ALA A 63 13.76 -4.80 46.58
N PHE A 64 12.97 -5.85 46.36
CA PHE A 64 13.41 -7.02 45.61
C PHE A 64 13.73 -6.68 44.14
N LEU A 65 12.87 -5.90 43.46
CA LEU A 65 13.11 -5.47 42.09
C LEU A 65 14.34 -4.56 41.97
N GLU A 66 14.52 -3.60 42.89
CA GLU A 66 15.69 -2.71 42.95
C GLU A 66 17.02 -3.46 43.08
N LEU A 67 17.03 -4.58 43.82
CA LEU A 67 18.22 -5.38 44.06
C LEU A 67 18.40 -6.54 43.06
N SER A 68 17.41 -6.78 42.19
CA SER A 68 17.46 -7.89 41.25
C SER A 68 18.29 -7.53 40.03
N GLY A 69 19.28 -8.37 39.69
CA GLY A 69 20.02 -8.25 38.42
C GLY A 69 19.17 -8.53 37.18
N ASP A 70 17.96 -9.07 37.35
CA ASP A 70 17.03 -9.37 36.27
C ASP A 70 16.08 -8.20 35.97
N PHE A 71 16.03 -7.18 36.83
CA PHE A 71 15.28 -5.96 36.57
C PHE A 71 16.05 -5.08 35.57
N ALA A 72 15.43 -4.81 34.42
CA ALA A 72 16.06 -4.15 33.29
C ALA A 72 15.31 -2.87 32.90
N ARG A 73 14.97 -2.04 33.89
CA ARG A 73 14.15 -0.83 33.72
C ARG A 73 12.74 -1.12 33.19
N HIS A 74 12.14 -2.22 33.63
CA HIS A 74 10.78 -2.59 33.28
C HIS A 74 9.81 -1.46 33.64
N GLU A 75 9.04 -0.99 32.67
CA GLU A 75 8.10 0.13 32.85
C GLU A 75 7.04 -0.15 33.92
N ALA A 76 6.52 -1.39 33.99
CA ALA A 76 5.49 -1.75 34.97
C ALA A 76 5.44 -3.25 35.30
N VAL A 77 5.04 -3.55 36.53
CA VAL A 77 4.57 -4.87 36.99
C VAL A 77 3.18 -4.66 37.58
N PHE A 78 2.16 -5.20 36.91
CA PHE A 78 0.78 -5.18 37.38
C PHE A 78 0.45 -6.50 38.08
N ILE A 79 -0.28 -6.40 39.18
CA ILE A 79 -0.69 -7.51 40.05
C ILE A 79 -2.21 -7.46 40.19
N GLY A 80 -2.85 -8.61 40.05
CA GLY A 80 -4.31 -8.76 40.13
C GLY A 80 -4.73 -9.98 40.93
N ARG A 81 -5.93 -9.89 41.51
CA ARG A 81 -6.65 -10.98 42.17
C ARG A 81 -8.15 -10.81 41.89
N GLU A 82 -8.87 -11.91 41.80
CA GLU A 82 -10.34 -11.89 41.83
C GLU A 82 -10.88 -12.63 43.06
N HIS A 83 -12.00 -12.12 43.58
CA HIS A 83 -12.66 -12.68 44.74
C HIS A 83 -13.15 -14.11 44.46
N GLY A 84 -12.90 -15.04 45.39
CA GLY A 84 -13.29 -16.45 45.25
C GLY A 84 -12.34 -17.31 44.41
N LEU A 85 -11.26 -16.74 43.84
CA LEU A 85 -10.22 -17.50 43.15
C LEU A 85 -8.92 -17.55 43.97
N ALA A 86 -8.30 -18.74 43.99
CA ALA A 86 -7.02 -18.98 44.68
C ALA A 86 -5.77 -18.66 43.82
N SER A 87 -5.96 -18.06 42.63
CA SER A 87 -4.87 -17.66 41.73
C SER A 87 -4.55 -16.17 41.82
N VAL A 88 -3.29 -15.82 41.60
CA VAL A 88 -2.81 -14.44 41.46
C VAL A 88 -2.37 -14.18 40.02
N PHE A 89 -2.66 -12.98 39.54
CA PHE A 89 -2.42 -12.55 38.16
C PHE A 89 -1.27 -11.56 38.10
N PHE A 90 -0.36 -11.75 37.15
CA PHE A 90 0.71 -10.80 36.88
C PHE A 90 0.74 -10.43 35.40
N ALA A 91 1.08 -9.17 35.12
CA ALA A 91 1.48 -8.68 33.82
C ALA A 91 2.74 -7.81 33.96
N PHE A 92 3.84 -8.29 33.39
CA PHE A 92 5.14 -7.62 33.34
C PHE A 92 5.24 -6.87 32.02
N VAL A 93 5.59 -5.60 32.07
CA VAL A 93 5.79 -4.73 30.91
C VAL A 93 7.22 -4.23 30.97
N HIS A 94 8.06 -4.65 30.01
CA HIS A 94 9.47 -4.27 29.99
C HIS A 94 9.67 -2.92 29.31
N ASP A 95 9.37 -2.84 28.01
CA ASP A 95 9.59 -1.63 27.21
C ASP A 95 8.49 -1.50 26.14
N THR A 96 7.84 -0.34 26.08
CA THR A 96 6.77 -0.04 25.13
C THR A 96 7.12 1.05 24.11
N ARG A 97 8.41 1.39 23.96
CA ARG A 97 8.86 2.37 22.96
C ARG A 97 8.53 1.92 21.55
N ARG A 98 8.80 0.66 21.22
CA ARG A 98 8.57 0.08 19.90
C ARG A 98 7.10 -0.28 19.62
N GLY A 99 6.23 -0.23 20.62
CA GLY A 99 4.80 -0.52 20.50
C GLY A 99 4.17 -0.93 21.84
N LEU A 100 2.91 -1.39 21.83
CA LEU A 100 2.29 -1.96 23.03
C LEU A 100 3.03 -3.24 23.44
N ALA A 101 2.95 -3.65 24.70
CA ALA A 101 3.68 -4.84 25.16
C ALA A 101 2.97 -6.12 24.69
N GLN A 102 3.70 -7.08 24.14
CA GLN A 102 3.15 -8.39 23.75
C GLN A 102 3.99 -9.53 24.31
N GLY A 103 3.33 -10.62 24.70
CA GLY A 103 3.95 -11.88 25.03
C GLY A 103 2.96 -12.87 25.64
N GLY A 104 3.33 -14.15 25.72
CA GLY A 104 2.39 -15.19 26.17
C GLY A 104 2.13 -15.22 27.69
N LEU A 105 1.04 -15.89 28.08
CA LEU A 105 0.60 -16.15 29.44
C LEU A 105 1.14 -17.50 29.93
N ARG A 106 2.01 -17.48 30.93
CA ARG A 106 2.52 -18.71 31.56
C ARG A 106 1.59 -19.19 32.67
N PHE A 107 1.25 -20.48 32.64
CA PHE A 107 0.44 -21.14 33.66
C PHE A 107 1.16 -22.35 34.25
N LYS A 108 1.89 -22.15 35.35
CA LYS A 108 2.66 -23.20 36.02
C LYS A 108 2.76 -22.94 37.54
N PRO A 109 3.14 -23.93 38.37
CA PRO A 109 3.41 -23.68 39.77
C PRO A 109 4.78 -22.97 39.95
N TYR A 110 4.88 -22.13 40.98
CA TYR A 110 6.13 -21.52 41.43
C TYR A 110 6.31 -21.79 42.93
N PRO A 111 7.55 -22.01 43.39
CA PRO A 111 7.82 -22.30 44.80
C PRO A 111 7.61 -21.09 45.71
N ASN A 112 7.89 -19.88 45.22
CA ASN A 112 7.75 -18.62 45.97
C ASN A 112 7.54 -17.43 45.02
N VAL A 113 7.21 -16.26 45.58
CA VAL A 113 6.98 -15.03 44.82
C VAL A 113 8.25 -14.55 44.09
N ALA A 114 9.43 -14.72 44.70
CA ALA A 114 10.70 -14.28 44.10
C ALA A 114 11.01 -14.98 42.77
N GLU A 115 10.84 -16.31 42.70
CA GLU A 115 11.03 -17.08 41.46
C GLU A 115 10.03 -16.69 40.38
N LEU A 116 8.78 -16.37 40.76
CA LEU A 116 7.77 -15.86 39.83
C LEU A 116 8.19 -14.50 39.24
N LEU A 117 8.64 -13.57 40.10
CA LEU A 117 9.08 -12.25 39.67
C LEU A 117 10.29 -12.34 38.74
N VAL A 118 11.30 -13.15 39.10
CA VAL A 118 12.49 -13.36 38.26
C VAL A 118 12.12 -13.92 36.89
N ASP A 119 11.25 -14.94 36.83
CA ASP A 119 10.80 -15.51 35.56
C ASP A 119 10.04 -14.48 34.72
N GLY A 120 9.14 -13.70 35.34
CA GLY A 120 8.38 -12.64 34.67
C GLY A 120 9.26 -11.54 34.07
N LEU A 121 10.24 -11.05 34.83
CA LEU A 121 11.17 -10.00 34.39
C LEU A 121 12.01 -10.47 33.19
N ARG A 122 12.65 -11.64 33.30
CA ARG A 122 13.50 -12.21 32.25
C ARG A 122 12.73 -12.43 30.96
N LEU A 123 11.51 -12.98 31.06
CA LEU A 123 10.70 -13.27 29.88
C LEU A 123 10.17 -12.00 29.21
N ALA A 124 9.74 -10.99 29.97
CA ALA A 124 9.29 -9.72 29.39
C ALA A 124 10.42 -8.97 28.67
N GLN A 125 11.63 -8.99 29.25
CA GLN A 125 12.83 -8.46 28.59
C GLN A 125 13.16 -9.26 27.32
N GLY A 126 13.13 -10.59 27.40
CA GLY A 126 13.32 -11.47 26.26
C GLY A 126 12.32 -11.20 25.12
N MET A 127 11.05 -10.91 25.44
CA MET A 127 10.04 -10.53 24.43
C MET A 127 10.34 -9.19 23.76
N THR A 128 10.89 -8.21 24.50
CA THR A 128 11.30 -6.93 23.90
C THR A 128 12.35 -7.17 22.82
N ARG A 129 13.40 -7.93 23.17
CA ARG A 129 14.48 -8.24 22.23
C ARG A 129 14.01 -9.12 21.07
N LYS A 130 13.18 -10.12 21.35
CA LYS A 130 12.60 -11.01 20.33
C LYS A 130 11.75 -10.23 19.32
N ASN A 131 10.88 -9.34 19.79
CA ASN A 131 10.04 -8.48 18.94
C ASN A 131 10.90 -7.51 18.10
N ALA A 132 11.83 -6.82 18.75
CA ALA A 132 12.71 -5.87 18.07
C ALA A 132 13.56 -6.54 16.98
N LEU A 133 14.16 -7.70 17.27
CA LEU A 133 15.00 -8.42 16.33
C LEU A 133 14.21 -9.12 15.22
N ALA A 134 12.95 -9.50 15.48
CA ALA A 134 12.00 -9.94 14.46
C ALA A 134 11.54 -8.80 13.53
N GLY A 135 11.88 -7.54 13.85
CA GLY A 135 11.44 -6.37 13.11
C GLY A 135 9.99 -5.98 13.39
N LEU A 136 9.39 -6.52 14.45
CA LEU A 136 8.00 -6.28 14.83
C LEU A 136 7.87 -4.94 15.57
N TRP A 137 6.78 -4.21 15.33
CA TRP A 137 6.44 -2.97 16.04
C TRP A 137 5.69 -3.25 17.34
N TRP A 138 6.26 -4.12 18.17
CA TRP A 138 5.74 -4.53 19.47
C TRP A 138 6.80 -4.35 20.56
N GLY A 139 6.35 -3.90 21.73
CA GLY A 139 7.12 -3.92 22.96
C GLY A 139 7.13 -5.31 23.60
N GLY A 140 7.89 -5.49 24.67
CA GLY A 140 7.94 -6.78 25.38
C GLY A 140 7.07 -6.80 26.63
N GLY A 141 6.21 -7.82 26.73
CA GLY A 141 5.43 -8.09 27.93
C GLY A 141 5.40 -9.57 28.28
N LYS A 142 4.95 -9.87 29.49
CA LYS A 142 4.73 -11.25 29.93
C LYS A 142 3.60 -11.38 30.93
N GLY A 143 2.74 -12.36 30.73
CA GLY A 143 1.70 -12.73 31.67
C GLY A 143 2.14 -13.93 32.50
N ILE A 144 1.87 -13.91 33.80
CA ILE A 144 1.96 -15.09 34.65
C ILE A 144 0.66 -15.24 35.41
N LEU A 145 0.08 -16.43 35.33
CA LEU A 145 -1.07 -16.86 36.11
C LEU A 145 -0.62 -18.01 37.00
N SER A 146 -0.69 -17.82 38.32
CA SER A 146 -0.33 -18.89 39.25
C SER A 146 -1.37 -20.01 39.22
N TRP A 147 -0.92 -21.24 39.47
CA TRP A 147 -1.84 -22.30 39.83
C TRP A 147 -2.64 -21.94 41.08
N PRO A 148 -3.91 -22.36 41.16
CA PRO A 148 -4.65 -22.33 42.41
C PRO A 148 -3.89 -23.10 43.49
N ALA A 149 -3.84 -22.55 44.72
CA ALA A 149 -3.12 -23.18 45.83
C ALA A 149 -3.65 -24.56 46.20
N ASP A 150 -4.91 -24.85 45.86
CA ASP A 150 -5.59 -26.12 46.10
C ASP A 150 -5.48 -27.12 44.94
N CYS A 151 -4.64 -26.84 43.94
CA CYS A 151 -4.40 -27.72 42.79
C CYS A 151 -3.01 -28.36 42.89
N ALA A 152 -2.94 -29.69 43.02
CA ALA A 152 -1.67 -30.42 43.19
C ALA A 152 -1.14 -31.03 41.88
N SER A 153 -2.02 -31.31 40.92
CA SER A 153 -1.68 -31.93 39.62
C SER A 153 -2.28 -31.16 38.43
N PRO A 154 -1.63 -31.11 37.25
CA PRO A 154 -2.22 -30.61 36.00
C PRO A 154 -3.56 -31.27 35.64
N ASP A 155 -3.76 -32.53 36.05
CA ASP A 155 -4.96 -33.33 35.72
C ASP A 155 -6.22 -32.85 36.46
N GLU A 156 -6.07 -32.09 37.55
CA GLU A 156 -7.19 -31.52 38.32
C GLU A 156 -7.79 -30.26 37.65
N LEU A 157 -7.07 -29.66 36.70
CA LEU A 157 -7.52 -28.53 35.88
C LEU A 157 -7.30 -28.82 34.39
N PRO A 158 -8.02 -29.83 33.84
CA PRO A 158 -7.83 -30.20 32.45
C PRO A 158 -8.29 -29.05 31.53
N PRO A 159 -7.61 -28.84 30.38
CA PRO A 159 -8.03 -27.89 29.35
C PRO A 159 -9.51 -28.05 28.98
N GLY A 160 -10.25 -26.95 28.93
CA GLY A 160 -11.69 -26.94 28.60
C GLY A 160 -12.65 -27.19 29.77
N SER A 161 -12.16 -27.53 30.97
CA SER A 161 -13.02 -27.62 32.16
C SER A 161 -13.61 -26.26 32.56
N ALA A 162 -14.83 -26.26 33.12
CA ALA A 162 -15.52 -25.03 33.52
C ALA A 162 -14.72 -24.22 34.56
N ARG A 163 -14.11 -24.91 35.54
CA ARG A 163 -13.26 -24.29 36.57
C ARG A 163 -12.05 -23.58 35.96
N ARG A 164 -11.35 -24.24 35.03
CA ARG A 164 -10.21 -23.64 34.32
C ARG A 164 -10.66 -22.44 33.50
N ALA A 165 -11.73 -22.58 32.72
CA ALA A 165 -12.25 -21.50 31.90
C ALA A 165 -12.56 -20.23 32.72
N GLU A 166 -13.12 -20.37 33.93
CA GLU A 166 -13.40 -19.21 34.79
C GLU A 166 -12.14 -18.49 35.28
N ILE A 167 -11.08 -19.23 35.62
CA ILE A 167 -9.78 -18.64 35.98
C ILE A 167 -9.20 -17.83 34.81
N PHE A 168 -9.35 -18.31 33.57
CA PHE A 168 -8.88 -17.59 32.39
C PHE A 168 -9.78 -16.40 32.02
N ARG A 169 -11.10 -16.46 32.24
CA ARG A 169 -11.99 -15.30 32.14
C ARG A 169 -11.63 -14.21 33.15
N ALA A 170 -11.35 -14.60 34.39
CA ALA A 170 -10.86 -13.72 35.44
C ALA A 170 -9.58 -12.98 35.03
N TYR A 171 -8.61 -13.73 34.48
CA TYR A 171 -7.41 -13.14 33.91
C TYR A 171 -7.73 -12.19 32.74
N GLY A 172 -8.70 -12.55 31.89
CA GLY A 172 -9.19 -11.68 30.81
C GLY A 172 -9.73 -10.33 31.33
N ARG A 173 -10.57 -10.34 32.38
CA ARG A 173 -11.05 -9.11 33.03
C ARG A 173 -9.90 -8.27 33.58
N PHE A 174 -8.89 -8.91 34.17
CA PHE A 174 -7.67 -8.25 34.64
C PHE A 174 -6.92 -7.57 33.48
N ILE A 175 -6.65 -8.26 32.37
CA ILE A 175 -5.96 -7.69 31.21
C ILE A 175 -6.77 -6.56 30.54
N ALA A 176 -8.09 -6.73 30.40
CA ALA A 176 -8.97 -5.70 29.87
C ALA A 176 -8.87 -4.40 30.68
N SER A 177 -8.70 -4.52 32.00
CA SER A 177 -8.55 -3.38 32.91
C SER A 177 -7.26 -2.58 32.71
N LEU A 178 -6.23 -3.17 32.08
CA LEU A 178 -4.95 -2.52 31.79
C LEU A 178 -4.98 -1.63 30.53
N GLY A 179 -6.16 -1.47 29.91
CA GLY A 179 -6.36 -0.47 28.85
C GLY A 179 -5.58 -0.72 27.55
N GLY A 180 -5.08 -1.94 27.35
CA GLY A 180 -4.34 -2.35 26.16
C GLY A 180 -2.85 -2.01 26.19
N VAL A 181 -2.25 -1.78 27.38
CA VAL A 181 -0.78 -1.69 27.49
C VAL A 181 -0.10 -3.04 27.23
N TYR A 182 -0.78 -4.15 27.57
CA TYR A 182 -0.26 -5.51 27.42
C TYR A 182 -1.26 -6.43 26.69
N TYR A 183 -0.75 -7.17 25.72
CA TYR A 183 -1.44 -8.18 24.92
C TYR A 183 -0.89 -9.55 25.25
N THR A 184 -1.80 -10.42 25.68
CA THR A 184 -1.43 -11.77 26.09
C THR A 184 -1.58 -12.78 24.93
N ALA A 185 -1.04 -13.98 25.10
CA ALA A 185 -1.03 -15.03 24.07
C ALA A 185 -0.78 -16.41 24.71
N GLU A 186 -0.77 -17.48 23.91
CA GLU A 186 -0.41 -18.83 24.40
C GLU A 186 1.07 -18.91 24.85
N ASP A 187 1.33 -19.58 25.97
CA ASP A 187 2.66 -20.04 26.44
C ASP A 187 2.53 -21.37 27.22
N ILE A 188 3.64 -21.86 27.77
CA ILE A 188 3.72 -23.04 28.63
C ILE A 188 2.58 -23.09 29.65
N GLY A 189 1.85 -24.20 29.60
CA GLY A 189 0.73 -24.49 30.50
C GLY A 189 -0.62 -23.95 30.02
N THR A 190 -0.68 -23.29 28.87
CA THR A 190 -1.92 -22.78 28.27
C THR A 190 -2.21 -23.41 26.92
N LYS A 191 -3.46 -23.28 26.45
CA LYS A 191 -3.95 -23.76 25.16
C LYS A 191 -4.84 -22.72 24.49
N THR A 192 -5.09 -22.86 23.19
CA THR A 192 -6.06 -22.04 22.43
C THR A 192 -7.43 -21.91 23.10
N ALA A 193 -7.96 -22.98 23.72
CA ALA A 193 -9.22 -22.91 24.47
C ALA A 193 -9.17 -21.95 25.69
N ASP A 194 -8.01 -21.83 26.33
CA ASP A 194 -7.79 -20.87 27.42
C ASP A 194 -7.74 -19.43 26.88
N MET A 195 -7.14 -19.24 25.70
CA MET A 195 -7.11 -17.94 25.01
C MET A 195 -8.51 -17.51 24.58
N ASP A 196 -9.34 -18.44 24.12
CA ASP A 196 -10.75 -18.21 23.80
C ASP A 196 -11.57 -17.78 25.03
N ALA A 197 -11.25 -18.33 26.21
CA ALA A 197 -11.85 -17.91 27.47
C ALA A 197 -11.44 -16.47 27.85
N ILE A 198 -10.15 -16.12 27.72
CA ILE A 198 -9.69 -14.74 27.88
C ILE A 198 -10.39 -13.80 26.88
N LEU A 199 -10.52 -14.23 25.62
CA LEU A 199 -11.16 -13.45 24.55
C LEU A 199 -12.59 -13.06 24.89
N SER A 200 -13.33 -13.93 25.59
CA SER A 200 -14.72 -13.66 25.98
C SER A 200 -14.88 -12.45 26.90
N GLU A 201 -13.81 -12.03 27.59
CA GLU A 201 -13.79 -10.90 28.51
C GLU A 201 -12.89 -9.75 28.03
N ASN A 202 -12.02 -9.99 27.04
CA ASN A 202 -10.95 -9.09 26.66
C ASN A 202 -10.54 -9.22 25.19
N ARG A 203 -10.37 -8.10 24.50
CA ARG A 203 -9.83 -8.08 23.12
C ARG A 203 -8.30 -8.02 23.04
N PHE A 204 -7.60 -7.77 24.15
CA PHE A 204 -6.14 -7.64 24.18
C PHE A 204 -5.45 -9.01 24.31
N ILE A 205 -5.73 -9.88 23.37
CA ILE A 205 -5.31 -11.29 23.32
C ILE A 205 -5.00 -11.65 21.87
N THR A 206 -4.09 -12.60 21.68
CA THR A 206 -3.71 -13.19 20.39
C THR A 206 -3.55 -14.70 20.54
N CYS A 207 -3.36 -15.41 19.44
CA CYS A 207 -3.23 -16.86 19.39
C CYS A 207 -4.52 -17.57 19.85
N ILE A 208 -5.68 -17.02 19.44
CA ILE A 208 -7.02 -17.62 19.63
C ILE A 208 -7.25 -18.75 18.62
N SER A 209 -8.30 -19.56 18.83
CA SER A 209 -8.58 -20.70 17.95
C SER A 209 -8.90 -20.26 16.50
N ARG A 210 -8.49 -21.09 15.51
CA ARG A 210 -8.80 -20.85 14.09
C ARG A 210 -10.31 -20.76 13.83
N SER A 211 -11.13 -21.50 14.58
CA SER A 211 -12.59 -21.42 14.50
C SER A 211 -13.17 -20.08 14.95
N ARG A 212 -12.38 -19.26 15.66
CA ARG A 212 -12.72 -17.88 16.06
C ARG A 212 -11.96 -16.82 15.27
N GLY A 213 -11.32 -17.20 14.17
CA GLY A 213 -10.57 -16.28 13.29
C GLY A 213 -9.14 -15.98 13.75
N GLY A 214 -8.60 -16.75 14.70
CA GLY A 214 -7.19 -16.64 15.12
C GLY A 214 -6.22 -17.47 14.30
N SER A 215 -4.94 -17.30 14.60
CA SER A 215 -3.82 -17.98 13.94
C SER A 215 -3.65 -19.45 14.35
N GLY A 216 -4.17 -19.84 15.52
CA GLY A 216 -3.99 -21.17 16.09
C GLY A 216 -2.55 -21.44 16.58
N ASN A 217 -2.09 -22.70 16.47
CA ASN A 217 -0.81 -23.13 17.04
C ASN A 217 0.39 -22.67 16.17
N PRO A 218 1.32 -21.85 16.68
CA PRO A 218 2.46 -21.32 15.91
C PRO A 218 3.64 -22.29 15.75
N SER A 219 3.57 -23.49 16.34
CA SER A 219 4.72 -24.39 16.44
C SER A 219 5.31 -24.86 15.09
N PRO A 220 4.51 -25.20 14.06
CA PRO A 220 5.05 -25.60 12.76
C PRO A 220 5.92 -24.52 12.09
N TYR A 221 5.49 -23.25 12.17
CA TYR A 221 6.25 -22.13 11.62
C TYR A 221 7.52 -21.86 12.44
N THR A 222 7.48 -22.12 13.74
CA THR A 222 8.67 -22.05 14.60
C THR A 222 9.71 -23.09 14.18
N ALA A 223 9.27 -24.32 13.86
CA ALA A 223 10.16 -25.34 13.30
C ALA A 223 10.78 -24.90 11.97
N ARG A 224 9.97 -24.30 11.08
CA ARG A 224 10.47 -23.72 9.81
C ARG A 224 11.50 -22.63 10.06
N GLY A 225 11.26 -21.73 11.01
CA GLY A 225 12.22 -20.69 11.38
C GLY A 225 13.56 -21.28 11.86
N VAL A 226 13.52 -22.28 12.74
CA VAL A 226 14.73 -22.97 13.21
C VAL A 226 15.47 -23.67 12.08
N PHE A 227 14.75 -24.33 11.17
CA PHE A 227 15.33 -24.93 9.97
C PHE A 227 16.06 -23.89 9.10
N ARG A 228 15.43 -22.74 8.83
CA ARG A 228 16.05 -21.66 8.04
C ARG A 228 17.24 -21.01 8.76
N GLY A 229 17.18 -20.86 10.08
CA GLY A 229 18.32 -20.42 10.89
C GLY A 229 19.48 -21.41 10.84
N MET A 230 19.20 -22.71 10.84
CA MET A 230 20.20 -23.76 10.72
C MET A 230 20.89 -23.72 9.35
N GLN A 231 20.14 -23.56 8.26
CA GLN A 231 20.71 -23.42 6.91
C GLN A 231 21.62 -22.19 6.78
N ALA A 232 21.19 -21.05 7.32
CA ALA A 232 21.97 -19.82 7.34
C ALA A 232 23.28 -19.97 8.13
N ALA A 233 23.22 -20.60 9.31
CA ALA A 233 24.40 -20.85 10.12
C ALA A 233 25.33 -21.88 9.47
N TRP A 234 24.78 -22.87 8.78
CA TRP A 234 25.56 -23.84 8.02
C TRP A 234 26.29 -23.21 6.83
N LEU A 235 25.62 -22.31 6.09
CA LEU A 235 26.24 -21.49 5.04
C LEU A 235 27.40 -20.67 5.59
N PHE A 236 27.21 -20.04 6.74
CA PHE A 236 28.24 -19.24 7.38
C PHE A 236 29.48 -20.06 7.76
N LEU A 237 29.29 -21.32 8.17
CA LEU A 237 30.37 -22.21 8.59
C LEU A 237 31.07 -22.95 7.43
N THR A 238 30.34 -23.29 6.38
CA THR A 238 30.80 -24.26 5.36
C THR A 238 30.79 -23.73 3.93
N GLY A 239 30.16 -22.58 3.67
CA GLY A 239 30.00 -22.03 2.33
C GLY A 239 28.81 -22.59 1.53
N THR A 240 28.01 -23.49 2.12
CA THR A 240 26.77 -24.04 1.51
C THR A 240 25.64 -24.09 2.52
N ASP A 241 24.39 -23.91 2.08
CA ASP A 241 23.18 -23.96 2.91
C ASP A 241 22.40 -25.27 2.78
N ARG A 242 22.95 -26.22 2.01
CA ARG A 242 22.41 -27.56 1.83
C ARG A 242 22.70 -28.41 3.08
N LEU A 243 21.66 -28.97 3.68
CA LEU A 243 21.75 -29.85 4.87
C LEU A 243 21.82 -31.35 4.51
N GLN A 244 21.94 -31.68 3.23
CA GLN A 244 22.06 -33.06 2.76
C GLN A 244 23.28 -33.75 3.40
N GLY A 245 23.06 -34.86 4.11
CA GLY A 245 24.10 -35.63 4.79
C GLY A 245 24.62 -35.02 6.10
N VAL A 246 24.09 -33.87 6.54
CA VAL A 246 24.46 -33.25 7.82
C VAL A 246 23.90 -34.08 8.98
N ARG A 247 24.70 -34.35 10.00
CA ARG A 247 24.29 -35.10 11.19
C ARG A 247 23.71 -34.15 12.24
N VAL A 248 22.44 -34.33 12.60
CA VAL A 248 21.71 -33.42 13.50
C VAL A 248 21.12 -34.17 14.69
N ALA A 249 21.43 -33.74 15.90
CA ALA A 249 20.80 -34.25 17.13
C ALA A 249 19.73 -33.26 17.63
N VAL A 250 18.47 -33.69 17.68
CA VAL A 250 17.31 -32.88 18.12
C VAL A 250 16.85 -33.34 19.50
N GLN A 251 16.93 -32.46 20.49
CA GLN A 251 16.40 -32.72 21.83
C GLN A 251 14.95 -32.24 21.91
N GLY A 252 14.01 -33.17 21.95
CA GLY A 252 12.57 -32.92 22.03
C GLY A 252 11.84 -33.35 20.76
N ALA A 253 10.77 -34.14 20.94
CA ALA A 253 9.83 -34.60 19.91
C ALA A 253 8.44 -33.97 20.07
N GLY A 254 8.35 -32.84 20.79
CA GLY A 254 7.10 -32.10 21.00
C GLY A 254 6.69 -31.24 19.79
N ASN A 255 5.84 -30.24 20.03
CA ASN A 255 5.16 -29.45 18.99
C ASN A 255 6.09 -28.76 17.97
N VAL A 256 7.32 -28.43 18.34
CA VAL A 256 8.32 -27.81 17.43
C VAL A 256 9.36 -28.83 16.96
N GLY A 257 9.79 -29.72 17.86
CA GLY A 257 10.84 -30.70 17.57
C GLY A 257 10.44 -31.72 16.51
N ALA A 258 9.22 -32.27 16.58
CA ALA A 258 8.75 -33.23 15.58
C ALA A 258 8.67 -32.62 14.16
N PRO A 259 8.04 -31.45 13.93
CA PRO A 259 8.06 -30.81 12.61
C PRO A 259 9.47 -30.42 12.14
N LEU A 260 10.40 -30.06 13.05
CA LEU A 260 11.78 -29.78 12.69
C LEU A 260 12.49 -31.04 12.18
N VAL A 261 12.30 -32.18 12.85
CA VAL A 261 12.84 -33.49 12.41
C VAL A 261 12.32 -33.84 11.02
N GLU A 262 11.03 -33.63 10.75
CA GLU A 262 10.43 -33.88 9.44
C GLU A 262 11.08 -33.00 8.34
N LEU A 263 11.27 -31.69 8.59
CA LEU A 263 11.96 -30.79 7.66
C LEU A 263 13.43 -31.18 7.40
N LEU A 264 14.13 -31.64 8.43
CA LEU A 264 15.52 -32.08 8.33
C LEU A 264 15.65 -33.39 7.53
N ASP A 265 14.75 -34.35 7.77
CA ASP A 265 14.70 -35.60 7.02
C ASP A 265 14.34 -35.35 5.54
N ASP A 266 13.40 -34.44 5.25
CA ASP A 266 13.07 -34.03 3.87
C ASP A 266 14.25 -33.36 3.16
N ALA A 267 15.11 -32.65 3.90
CA ALA A 267 16.34 -32.05 3.39
C ALA A 267 17.51 -33.05 3.28
N GLY A 268 17.30 -34.32 3.63
CA GLY A 268 18.29 -35.38 3.53
C GLY A 268 19.35 -35.38 4.64
N ALA A 269 19.07 -34.77 5.79
CA ALA A 269 19.94 -34.83 6.98
C ALA A 269 19.83 -36.20 7.69
N SER A 270 20.89 -36.61 8.39
CA SER A 270 20.85 -37.77 9.30
C SER A 270 20.45 -37.29 10.69
N VAL A 271 19.31 -37.73 11.21
CA VAL A 271 18.69 -37.14 12.41
C VAL A 271 18.62 -38.13 13.57
N TRP A 272 19.11 -37.71 14.73
CA TRP A 272 18.92 -38.38 16.02
C TRP A 272 17.94 -37.56 16.87
N VAL A 273 16.95 -38.20 17.48
CA VAL A 273 15.96 -37.54 18.33
C VAL A 273 15.86 -38.19 19.70
N GLY A 274 15.76 -37.38 20.75
CA GLY A 274 15.53 -37.85 22.11
C GLY A 274 14.51 -36.99 22.84
N ASP A 275 13.58 -37.62 23.57
CA ASP A 275 12.58 -36.96 24.41
C ASP A 275 12.34 -37.78 25.70
N VAL A 276 11.82 -37.14 26.74
CA VAL A 276 11.35 -37.84 27.95
C VAL A 276 10.08 -38.65 27.65
N ASN A 277 9.26 -38.19 26.71
CA ASN A 277 8.07 -38.89 26.24
C ASN A 277 8.44 -39.90 25.14
N GLN A 278 8.70 -41.13 25.54
CA GLN A 278 9.07 -42.22 24.62
C GLN A 278 7.98 -42.54 23.58
N ARG A 279 6.70 -42.27 23.90
CA ARG A 279 5.60 -42.46 22.95
C ARG A 279 5.69 -41.48 21.78
N ALA A 280 5.99 -40.21 22.05
CA ALA A 280 6.16 -39.19 21.01
C ALA A 280 7.34 -39.52 20.07
N VAL A 281 8.43 -40.08 20.61
CA VAL A 281 9.57 -40.55 19.81
C VAL A 281 9.19 -41.74 18.93
N ALA A 282 8.48 -42.73 19.49
CA ALA A 282 8.02 -43.90 18.73
C ALA A 282 7.07 -43.51 17.58
N GLU A 283 6.12 -42.61 17.84
CA GLU A 283 5.19 -42.09 16.82
C GLU A 283 5.94 -41.33 15.71
N LEU A 284 6.97 -40.55 16.05
CA LEU A 284 7.78 -39.83 15.06
C LEU A 284 8.61 -40.78 14.17
N ILE A 285 9.24 -41.80 14.76
CA ILE A 285 10.02 -42.79 14.02
C ILE A 285 9.13 -43.62 13.09
N ALA A 286 7.91 -43.97 13.53
CA ALA A 286 6.94 -44.65 12.69
C ALA A 286 6.59 -43.84 11.42
N ARG A 287 6.54 -42.49 11.53
CA ARG A 287 6.32 -41.60 10.36
C ARG A 287 7.59 -41.39 9.53
N ARG A 288 8.77 -41.39 10.15
CA ARG A 288 10.06 -41.09 9.52
C ARG A 288 11.10 -42.17 9.82
N PRO A 289 11.11 -43.31 9.10
CA PRO A 289 11.94 -44.48 9.43
C PRO A 289 13.46 -44.26 9.38
N ARG A 290 13.94 -43.17 8.75
CA ARG A 290 15.37 -42.81 8.70
C ARG A 290 15.89 -42.13 9.98
N VAL A 291 15.00 -41.71 10.87
CA VAL A 291 15.32 -41.02 12.12
C VAL A 291 15.67 -42.04 13.21
N GLN A 292 16.71 -41.76 14.00
CA GLN A 292 17.19 -42.66 15.06
C GLN A 292 16.81 -42.15 16.46
N ALA A 293 16.28 -43.03 17.33
CA ALA A 293 16.05 -42.71 18.73
C ALA A 293 17.36 -42.73 19.53
N VAL A 294 17.49 -41.81 20.49
CA VAL A 294 18.59 -41.79 21.46
C VAL A 294 18.09 -41.41 22.85
N GLY A 295 18.72 -41.96 23.90
CA GLY A 295 18.47 -41.59 25.29
C GLY A 295 18.87 -40.14 25.58
N GLY A 296 18.06 -39.41 26.36
CA GLY A 296 18.23 -37.97 26.58
C GLY A 296 19.59 -37.54 27.18
N ALA A 297 20.25 -38.41 27.95
CA ALA A 297 21.58 -38.13 28.55
C ALA A 297 22.75 -38.34 27.57
N ASP A 298 22.55 -39.15 26.53
CA ASP A 298 23.58 -39.52 25.55
C ASP A 298 23.57 -38.58 24.32
N LEU A 299 22.46 -37.86 24.11
CA LEU A 299 22.25 -36.98 22.96
C LEU A 299 23.35 -35.92 22.77
N PHE A 300 23.83 -35.31 23.85
CA PHE A 300 24.86 -34.26 23.80
C PHE A 300 26.29 -34.79 23.64
N ALA A 301 26.50 -36.11 23.72
CA ALA A 301 27.81 -36.75 23.53
C ALA A 301 27.97 -37.39 22.13
N LEU A 302 26.91 -37.36 21.32
CA LEU A 302 26.93 -37.91 19.96
C LEU A 302 27.93 -37.19 19.07
N ASP A 303 28.52 -37.94 18.13
CA ASP A 303 29.32 -37.38 17.06
C ASP A 303 28.42 -36.88 15.92
N VAL A 304 27.93 -35.65 16.08
CA VAL A 304 27.03 -34.97 15.14
C VAL A 304 27.58 -33.60 14.78
N ASP A 305 27.11 -33.02 13.67
CA ASP A 305 27.57 -31.72 13.19
C ASP A 305 26.77 -30.57 13.82
N VAL A 306 25.48 -30.83 14.12
CA VAL A 306 24.54 -29.84 14.69
C VAL A 306 23.78 -30.42 15.90
N VAL A 307 23.64 -29.64 16.96
CA VAL A 307 22.74 -29.92 18.10
C VAL A 307 21.60 -28.91 18.14
N ALA A 308 20.36 -29.39 18.21
CA ALA A 308 19.15 -28.59 18.20
C ALA A 308 18.29 -28.81 19.46
N PRO A 309 18.52 -28.02 20.53
CA PRO A 309 17.69 -28.06 21.73
C PRO A 309 16.27 -27.53 21.45
N CYS A 310 15.24 -28.35 21.58
CA CYS A 310 13.84 -28.00 21.27
C CYS A 310 12.85 -28.31 22.42
N ALA A 311 13.31 -28.86 23.55
CA ALA A 311 12.47 -29.22 24.70
C ALA A 311 12.56 -28.20 25.85
N ILE A 312 13.67 -28.23 26.61
CA ILE A 312 13.88 -27.38 27.79
C ILE A 312 15.14 -26.52 27.61
N GLY A 313 15.11 -25.32 28.21
CA GLY A 313 16.27 -24.40 28.23
C GLY A 313 17.35 -24.82 29.23
N ALA A 314 18.43 -24.04 29.31
CA ALA A 314 19.59 -24.21 30.19
C ALA A 314 20.36 -25.55 30.04
N VAL A 315 20.18 -26.22 28.91
CA VAL A 315 20.80 -27.51 28.59
C VAL A 315 22.22 -27.38 28.04
N ILE A 316 22.60 -26.20 27.55
CA ILE A 316 23.97 -25.88 27.15
C ILE A 316 24.62 -25.08 28.27
N ASN A 317 25.60 -25.68 28.93
CA ASN A 317 26.21 -25.16 30.16
C ASN A 317 27.64 -25.71 30.35
N SER A 318 28.32 -25.28 31.42
CA SER A 318 29.69 -25.70 31.75
C SER A 318 29.93 -27.21 31.82
N GLU A 319 28.91 -28.02 32.07
CA GLU A 319 29.02 -29.49 32.14
C GLU A 319 28.76 -30.16 30.78
N THR A 320 27.83 -29.61 29.97
CA THR A 320 27.49 -30.20 28.67
C THR A 320 28.41 -29.73 27.56
N ILE A 321 28.86 -28.47 27.60
CA ILE A 321 29.76 -27.89 26.58
C ILE A 321 30.98 -28.77 26.35
N PRO A 322 31.74 -29.24 27.36
CA PRO A 322 32.91 -30.10 27.13
C PRO A 322 32.63 -31.41 26.37
N ARG A 323 31.40 -31.94 26.47
CA ARG A 323 30.98 -33.21 25.84
C ARG A 323 30.55 -33.03 24.38
N LEU A 324 30.23 -31.80 23.95
CA LEU A 324 29.76 -31.52 22.60
C LEU A 324 30.87 -31.72 21.56
N LYS A 325 30.56 -32.49 20.52
CA LYS A 325 31.37 -32.66 19.29
C LYS A 325 30.85 -31.82 18.11
N ALA A 326 29.68 -31.21 18.26
CA ALA A 326 29.03 -30.42 17.23
C ALA A 326 29.75 -29.11 16.92
N ARG A 327 29.59 -28.65 15.67
CA ARG A 327 30.11 -27.37 15.18
C ARG A 327 29.08 -26.25 15.29
N LEU A 328 27.81 -26.60 15.40
CA LEU A 328 26.69 -25.67 15.44
C LEU A 328 25.66 -26.06 16.52
N ILE A 329 25.19 -25.06 17.26
CA ILE A 329 24.01 -25.16 18.13
C ILE A 329 22.93 -24.23 17.58
N CYS A 330 21.79 -24.78 17.19
CA CYS A 330 20.64 -24.03 16.66
C CYS A 330 19.34 -24.78 16.98
N GLY A 331 18.51 -24.25 17.86
CA GLY A 331 17.32 -24.94 18.37
C GLY A 331 16.18 -24.02 18.79
N ALA A 332 15.05 -24.63 19.14
CA ALA A 332 13.81 -23.94 19.50
C ALA A 332 13.59 -23.70 21.00
N ALA A 333 14.43 -24.23 21.89
CA ALA A 333 14.22 -24.06 23.32
C ALA A 333 14.47 -22.59 23.73
N ASN A 334 13.59 -21.99 24.53
CA ASN A 334 13.84 -20.66 25.07
C ASN A 334 14.97 -20.72 26.11
N ASN A 335 15.90 -19.77 26.07
CA ASN A 335 17.06 -19.71 26.98
C ASN A 335 17.92 -20.98 26.94
N ILE A 336 18.46 -21.34 25.77
CA ILE A 336 19.28 -22.56 25.58
C ILE A 336 20.49 -22.60 26.53
N LEU A 337 21.16 -21.46 26.71
CA LEU A 337 22.30 -21.31 27.61
C LEU A 337 21.85 -21.21 29.06
N ARG A 338 22.57 -21.84 29.99
CA ARG A 338 22.30 -21.70 31.43
C ARG A 338 22.78 -20.36 31.96
N ALA A 339 23.98 -19.94 31.56
CA ALA A 339 24.60 -18.69 31.99
C ALA A 339 25.13 -17.90 30.79
N PRO A 340 25.20 -16.56 30.85
CA PRO A 340 25.74 -15.74 29.76
C PRO A 340 27.16 -16.12 29.36
N GLU A 341 28.00 -16.53 30.32
CA GLU A 341 29.40 -16.94 30.10
C GLU A 341 29.52 -18.20 29.25
N ASP A 342 28.45 -19.01 29.15
CA ASP A 342 28.43 -20.18 28.28
C ASP A 342 28.54 -19.80 26.79
N ALA A 343 28.12 -18.59 26.41
CA ALA A 343 28.32 -18.08 25.05
C ALA A 343 29.81 -17.90 24.72
N GLU A 344 30.60 -17.51 25.71
CA GLU A 344 32.06 -17.35 25.57
C GLU A 344 32.74 -18.71 25.49
N ARG A 345 32.35 -19.65 26.36
CA ARG A 345 32.85 -21.04 26.32
C ARG A 345 32.61 -21.72 24.97
N LEU A 346 31.47 -21.45 24.33
CA LEU A 346 31.18 -21.93 22.97
C LEU A 346 32.10 -21.30 21.93
N ARG A 347 32.33 -19.98 22.05
CA ARG A 347 33.23 -19.23 21.15
C ARG A 347 34.68 -19.72 21.26
N GLU A 348 35.18 -19.93 22.48
CA GLU A 348 36.53 -20.46 22.74
C GLU A 348 36.74 -21.85 22.12
N ARG A 349 35.69 -22.68 22.08
CA ARG A 349 35.72 -24.00 21.42
C ARG A 349 35.45 -23.95 19.91
N GLY A 350 35.21 -22.77 19.33
CA GLY A 350 34.90 -22.61 17.91
C GLY A 350 33.52 -23.19 17.50
N ILE A 351 32.60 -23.35 18.45
CA ILE A 351 31.24 -23.84 18.20
C ILE A 351 30.34 -22.64 17.89
N ALA A 352 29.76 -22.59 16.69
CA ALA A 352 28.81 -21.54 16.36
C ALA A 352 27.50 -21.74 17.12
N PHE A 353 26.93 -20.66 17.62
CA PHE A 353 25.67 -20.66 18.35
C PHE A 353 24.71 -19.66 17.73
N VAL A 354 23.52 -20.12 17.36
CA VAL A 354 22.42 -19.24 16.96
C VAL A 354 21.54 -18.98 18.18
N PRO A 355 21.45 -17.73 18.67
CA PRO A 355 20.59 -17.42 19.81
C PRO A 355 19.13 -17.80 19.55
N ASP A 356 18.48 -18.35 20.56
CA ASP A 356 17.13 -18.91 20.43
C ASP A 356 16.12 -17.87 19.93
N TYR A 357 16.12 -16.66 20.46
CA TYR A 357 15.18 -15.62 20.02
C TYR A 357 15.45 -15.06 18.60
N VAL A 358 16.50 -15.51 17.90
CA VAL A 358 16.70 -15.27 16.47
C VAL A 358 15.92 -16.28 15.64
N CYS A 359 16.06 -17.58 15.94
CA CYS A 359 15.48 -18.66 15.15
C CYS A 359 14.12 -19.15 15.66
N ASN A 360 13.90 -19.12 16.98
CA ASN A 360 12.66 -19.35 17.70
C ASN A 360 11.87 -18.04 17.92
N ARG A 361 11.50 -17.39 16.82
CA ARG A 361 10.70 -16.14 16.87
C ARG A 361 9.33 -16.25 16.21
N MET A 362 9.07 -17.31 15.44
CA MET A 362 7.81 -17.40 14.68
C MET A 362 6.57 -17.52 15.59
N GLY A 363 6.73 -18.01 16.81
CA GLY A 363 5.71 -17.91 17.86
C GLY A 363 5.13 -16.52 18.03
N ILE A 364 6.00 -15.51 18.20
CA ILE A 364 5.54 -14.14 18.43
C ILE A 364 5.18 -13.43 17.14
N VAL A 365 5.84 -13.74 16.02
CA VAL A 365 5.46 -13.23 14.69
C VAL A 365 4.04 -13.66 14.35
N ASN A 366 3.70 -14.93 14.58
CA ASN A 366 2.35 -15.45 14.39
C ASN A 366 1.30 -14.68 15.20
N CYS A 367 1.58 -14.46 16.49
CA CYS A 367 0.65 -13.72 17.33
C CYS A 367 0.61 -12.22 16.93
N ALA A 368 1.71 -11.63 16.43
CA ALA A 368 1.74 -10.26 15.94
C ALA A 368 0.96 -10.08 14.63
N ASP A 369 1.08 -11.02 13.70
CA ASP A 369 0.33 -11.01 12.43
C ASP A 369 -1.17 -11.19 12.68
N GLU A 370 -1.57 -12.06 13.62
CA GLU A 370 -2.99 -12.22 14.00
C GLU A 370 -3.66 -10.89 14.37
N TRP A 371 -2.94 -10.00 15.06
CA TRP A 371 -3.45 -8.66 15.41
C TRP A 371 -3.73 -7.78 14.19
N HIS A 372 -2.99 -7.98 13.09
CA HIS A 372 -3.16 -7.28 11.83
C HIS A 372 -4.17 -7.95 10.88
N GLY A 373 -4.66 -9.14 11.25
CA GLY A 373 -5.41 -10.04 10.37
C GLY A 373 -4.52 -11.20 9.91
N TYR A 374 -5.06 -12.42 9.85
CA TYR A 374 -4.28 -13.64 9.62
C TYR A 374 -4.42 -14.14 8.17
N LEU A 375 -3.30 -14.22 7.45
CA LEU A 375 -3.14 -14.89 6.15
C LEU A 375 -2.07 -15.98 6.28
N ASP A 376 -2.35 -17.19 5.77
CA ASP A 376 -1.42 -18.32 5.92
C ASP A 376 -0.09 -18.10 5.16
N GLU A 377 -0.05 -17.21 4.16
CA GLU A 377 1.15 -16.87 3.39
C GLU A 377 2.11 -15.93 4.14
N ASP A 378 1.60 -15.00 4.95
CA ASP A 378 2.41 -13.94 5.60
C ASP A 378 3.44 -14.54 6.56
N ILE A 379 2.99 -15.49 7.37
CA ILE A 379 3.85 -16.18 8.34
C ILE A 379 4.90 -17.07 7.66
N GLN A 380 4.61 -17.63 6.49
CA GLN A 380 5.59 -18.38 5.72
C GLN A 380 6.71 -17.47 5.23
N PHE A 381 6.36 -16.32 4.64
CA PHE A 381 7.36 -15.33 4.22
C PHE A 381 8.18 -14.82 5.40
N ALA A 382 7.55 -14.59 6.55
CA ALA A 382 8.27 -14.16 7.75
C ALA A 382 9.22 -15.24 8.30
N ALA A 383 8.87 -16.54 8.19
CA ALA A 383 9.77 -17.63 8.53
C ALA A 383 11.03 -17.64 7.65
N GLU A 384 10.89 -17.31 6.37
CA GLU A 384 12.02 -17.21 5.44
C GLU A 384 13.00 -16.08 5.82
N ARG A 385 12.53 -15.01 6.45
CA ARG A 385 13.39 -13.91 6.94
C ARG A 385 14.32 -14.31 8.08
N VAL A 386 14.08 -15.44 8.75
CA VAL A 386 15.01 -15.95 9.78
C VAL A 386 16.40 -16.22 9.20
N TYR A 387 16.47 -16.63 7.94
CA TYR A 387 17.74 -16.91 7.26
C TYR A 387 18.67 -15.68 7.19
N PRO A 388 18.29 -14.56 6.54
CA PRO A 388 19.17 -13.38 6.45
C PRO A 388 19.47 -12.76 7.82
N ASP A 389 18.53 -12.78 8.77
CA ASP A 389 18.78 -12.22 10.11
C ASP A 389 19.78 -13.07 10.92
N THR A 390 19.73 -14.39 10.75
CA THR A 390 20.73 -15.29 11.34
C THR A 390 22.12 -14.99 10.79
N LEU A 391 22.26 -14.83 9.46
CA LEU A 391 23.53 -14.40 8.85
C LEU A 391 23.99 -13.03 9.36
N ARG A 392 23.07 -12.08 9.55
CA ARG A 392 23.39 -10.75 10.09
C ARG A 392 24.01 -10.85 11.48
N VAL A 393 23.39 -11.63 12.38
CA VAL A 393 23.90 -11.84 13.75
C VAL A 393 25.28 -12.51 13.71
N LEU A 394 25.45 -13.58 12.94
CA LEU A 394 26.71 -14.32 12.86
C LEU A 394 27.85 -13.48 12.26
N ARG A 395 27.57 -12.72 11.21
CA ARG A 395 28.55 -11.80 10.61
C ARG A 395 28.94 -10.69 11.57
N HIS A 396 27.96 -10.06 12.23
CA HIS A 396 28.20 -9.00 13.21
C HIS A 396 29.06 -9.49 14.39
N ALA A 397 28.79 -10.70 14.88
CA ALA A 397 29.60 -11.34 15.93
C ALA A 397 31.06 -11.53 15.48
N ARG A 398 31.27 -12.03 14.25
CA ARG A 398 32.61 -12.24 13.68
C ARG A 398 33.35 -10.93 13.42
N GLU A 399 32.68 -9.93 12.85
CA GLU A 399 33.26 -8.63 12.51
C GLU A 399 33.72 -7.86 13.77
N LEU A 400 32.93 -7.90 14.84
CA LEU A 400 33.24 -7.21 16.09
C LEU A 400 34.07 -8.04 17.07
N GLY A 401 34.33 -9.32 16.76
CA GLY A 401 35.04 -10.21 17.68
C GLY A 401 34.31 -10.39 19.01
N ILE A 402 32.98 -10.50 18.99
CA ILE A 402 32.11 -10.70 20.18
C ILE A 402 31.33 -12.02 20.07
N THR A 403 30.67 -12.45 21.15
CA THR A 403 29.83 -13.66 21.09
C THR A 403 28.59 -13.42 20.22
N THR A 404 28.02 -14.48 19.65
CA THR A 404 26.78 -14.39 18.85
C THR A 404 25.59 -13.93 19.70
N ARG A 405 25.58 -14.28 21.00
CA ARG A 405 24.61 -13.78 21.98
C ARG A 405 24.72 -12.27 22.15
N GLU A 406 25.93 -11.76 22.37
CA GLU A 406 26.17 -10.33 22.53
C GLU A 406 25.82 -9.54 21.26
N ALA A 407 26.17 -10.07 20.08
CA ALA A 407 25.82 -9.47 18.80
C ALA A 407 24.29 -9.38 18.62
N ALA A 408 23.55 -10.44 18.95
CA ALA A 408 22.09 -10.44 18.88
C ALA A 408 21.47 -9.48 19.89
N ASP A 409 21.97 -9.44 21.13
CA ASP A 409 21.50 -8.51 22.17
C ASP A 409 21.73 -7.05 21.74
N LYS A 410 22.92 -6.69 21.22
CA LYS A 410 23.22 -5.34 20.71
C LYS A 410 22.28 -4.92 19.58
N LEU A 411 22.08 -5.79 18.59
CA LEU A 411 21.17 -5.50 17.47
C LEU A 411 19.72 -5.35 17.93
N ALA A 412 19.29 -6.17 18.89
CA ALA A 412 17.95 -6.12 19.45
C ALA A 412 17.74 -4.86 20.30
N ASP A 413 18.72 -4.47 21.13
CA ASP A 413 18.62 -3.30 22.02
C ASP A 413 18.60 -1.99 21.22
N VAL A 414 19.37 -1.89 20.13
CA VAL A 414 19.29 -0.75 19.20
C VAL A 414 17.90 -0.65 18.59
N ALA A 415 17.37 -1.76 18.06
CA ALA A 415 16.03 -1.78 17.49
C ALA A 415 14.93 -1.53 18.53
N ALA A 416 15.07 -2.03 19.77
CA ALA A 416 14.11 -1.84 20.85
C ALA A 416 14.03 -0.37 21.32
N ALA A 417 15.13 0.39 21.15
CA ALA A 417 15.16 1.80 21.50
C ALA A 417 14.39 2.70 20.53
N GLU A 418 14.05 2.20 19.33
CA GLU A 418 13.28 2.94 18.35
C GLU A 418 11.83 3.13 18.81
N LEU A 419 11.34 4.37 18.70
CA LEU A 419 9.95 4.67 18.96
C LEU A 419 9.06 4.15 17.83
N HIS A 420 7.92 3.58 18.20
CA HIS A 420 6.91 3.15 17.24
C HIS A 420 6.53 4.34 16.34
N PRO A 421 6.57 4.20 15.01
CA PRO A 421 6.40 5.33 14.09
C PRO A 421 5.03 6.01 14.19
N LEU A 422 3.97 5.23 14.43
CA LEU A 422 2.60 5.74 14.60
C LEU A 422 2.19 6.00 16.06
N LEU A 423 2.49 5.08 16.97
CA LEU A 423 2.02 5.14 18.35
C LEU A 423 2.95 5.97 19.26
N GLY A 424 4.20 6.20 18.85
CA GLY A 424 5.24 6.68 19.75
C GLY A 424 5.28 5.82 21.01
N HIS A 425 5.53 6.45 22.16
CA HIS A 425 5.56 5.77 23.46
C HIS A 425 4.16 5.67 24.11
N ARG A 426 3.15 5.23 23.35
CA ARG A 426 1.76 5.18 23.83
C ARG A 426 1.58 4.25 25.04
N GLY A 427 2.33 3.14 25.11
CA GLY A 427 2.24 2.20 26.24
C GLY A 427 2.52 2.90 27.57
N ARG A 428 3.60 3.67 27.64
CA ARG A 428 3.92 4.52 28.80
C ARG A 428 2.76 5.45 29.19
N ARG A 429 2.18 6.16 28.22
CA ARG A 429 1.02 7.04 28.47
C ARG A 429 -0.21 6.30 29.01
N ILE A 430 -0.40 5.03 28.65
CA ILE A 430 -1.46 4.18 29.22
C ILE A 430 -1.13 3.83 30.67
N ILE A 431 0.13 3.48 30.96
CA ILE A 431 0.60 3.20 32.34
C ILE A 431 0.36 4.43 33.22
N ASP A 432 0.82 5.60 32.79
CA ASP A 432 0.65 6.86 33.54
C ASP A 432 -0.84 7.14 33.79
N HIS A 433 -1.69 6.97 32.76
CA HIS A 433 -3.13 7.13 32.92
C HIS A 433 -3.73 6.14 33.94
N LEU A 434 -3.29 4.88 33.98
CA LEU A 434 -3.79 3.90 34.96
C LEU A 434 -3.43 4.33 36.39
N ILE A 435 -2.22 4.85 36.59
CA ILE A 435 -1.75 5.38 37.88
C ILE A 435 -2.58 6.59 38.28
N ASP A 436 -2.61 7.63 37.43
CA ASP A 436 -3.26 8.91 37.69
C ASP A 436 -4.76 8.78 37.94
N SER A 437 -5.39 7.82 37.26
CA SER A 437 -6.83 7.60 37.32
C SER A 437 -7.26 6.64 38.44
N GLY A 438 -6.33 6.30 39.35
CA GLY A 438 -6.61 5.49 40.53
C GLY A 438 -7.02 4.06 40.22
N TRP A 439 -6.51 3.43 39.15
CA TRP A 439 -6.90 2.07 38.72
C TRP A 439 -6.78 1.01 39.84
N HIS A 440 -5.84 1.19 40.75
CA HIS A 440 -5.57 0.29 41.87
C HIS A 440 -6.55 0.46 43.05
N THR A 441 -7.37 1.51 43.08
CA THR A 441 -8.28 1.79 44.20
C THR A 441 -9.57 0.95 44.14
N PRO A 442 -10.14 0.54 45.30
CA PRO A 442 -11.45 -0.09 45.35
C PRO A 442 -12.53 0.99 45.12
N GLY A 443 -13.00 1.08 43.87
CA GLY A 443 -14.08 1.98 43.52
C GLY A 443 -14.78 1.48 42.27
N GLU A 444 -16.11 1.38 42.34
CA GLU A 444 -16.97 1.18 41.18
C GLU A 444 -16.73 2.31 40.19
N ARG A 445 -15.83 2.09 39.23
CA ARG A 445 -15.95 2.81 37.97
C ARG A 445 -17.31 2.42 37.42
N LYS A 446 -18.23 3.39 37.34
CA LYS A 446 -19.32 3.33 36.36
C LYS A 446 -18.65 3.03 35.02
N VAL A 447 -18.65 1.76 34.63
CA VAL A 447 -18.32 1.35 33.28
C VAL A 447 -19.38 2.02 32.44
N ARG A 448 -19.09 3.22 31.93
CA ARG A 448 -19.76 3.71 30.74
C ARG A 448 -19.48 2.61 29.71
N ARG A 449 -20.45 1.72 29.49
CA ARG A 449 -20.44 0.80 28.35
C ARG A 449 -20.17 1.69 27.14
N ARG A 450 -18.92 1.74 26.68
CA ARG A 450 -18.56 2.44 25.45
C ARG A 450 -19.20 1.59 24.36
N ALA A 451 -20.34 2.04 23.85
CA ALA A 451 -20.81 1.57 22.56
C ALA A 451 -19.66 1.79 21.55
N PRO A 452 -19.44 0.85 20.63
CA PRO A 452 -18.36 0.93 19.66
C PRO A 452 -18.40 2.26 18.87
N PRO A 453 -17.26 2.71 18.31
CA PRO A 453 -17.27 3.84 17.39
C PRO A 453 -18.22 3.57 16.21
N ALA A 454 -18.85 4.60 15.64
CA ALA A 454 -19.84 4.42 14.55
C ALA A 454 -19.28 3.76 13.29
N PHE A 455 -18.05 4.13 12.97
CA PHE A 455 -17.34 3.64 11.81
C PHE A 455 -15.85 3.75 12.09
N VAL A 456 -15.17 2.62 12.09
CA VAL A 456 -13.72 2.45 12.18
C VAL A 456 -13.28 1.83 10.85
N PRO A 457 -12.75 2.63 9.90
CA PRO A 457 -12.37 2.14 8.58
C PRO A 457 -11.57 0.83 8.60
N ALA A 458 -10.59 0.74 9.50
CA ALA A 458 -9.72 -0.44 9.63
C ALA A 458 -10.43 -1.73 10.06
N LEU A 459 -11.64 -1.65 10.66
CA LEU A 459 -12.41 -2.81 11.11
C LEU A 459 -13.64 -3.05 10.22
N ASP A 460 -14.36 -1.99 9.88
CA ASP A 460 -15.64 -2.07 9.19
C ASP A 460 -15.49 -2.29 7.68
N GLU A 461 -14.46 -1.71 7.04
CA GLU A 461 -14.25 -1.90 5.60
C GLU A 461 -13.94 -3.38 5.28
N PRO A 462 -13.02 -4.08 5.98
CA PRO A 462 -12.82 -5.52 5.78
C PRO A 462 -14.06 -6.39 6.01
N GLU A 463 -14.85 -6.10 7.05
CA GLU A 463 -16.08 -6.85 7.36
C GLU A 463 -17.10 -6.78 6.19
N LEU A 464 -17.34 -5.56 5.69
CA LEU A 464 -18.28 -5.33 4.58
C LEU A 464 -17.80 -5.96 3.27
N ARG A 465 -16.50 -5.93 3.01
CA ARG A 465 -15.89 -6.60 1.84
C ARG A 465 -16.17 -8.09 1.81
N VAL A 466 -15.97 -8.77 2.94
CA VAL A 466 -16.25 -10.21 3.06
C VAL A 466 -17.74 -10.48 2.82
N ALA A 467 -18.63 -9.62 3.32
CA ALA A 467 -20.07 -9.73 3.07
C ALA A 467 -20.41 -9.57 1.57
N TRP A 468 -19.84 -8.57 0.88
CA TRP A 468 -20.08 -8.35 -0.55
C TRP A 468 -19.67 -9.53 -1.42
N GLN A 469 -18.53 -10.16 -1.11
CA GLN A 469 -18.05 -11.35 -1.82
C GLN A 469 -18.96 -12.55 -1.57
N ARG A 470 -19.33 -12.80 -0.30
CA ARG A 470 -20.24 -13.90 0.08
C ARG A 470 -21.59 -13.77 -0.64
N ASP A 471 -22.10 -12.55 -0.75
CA ASP A 471 -23.44 -12.28 -1.28
C ASP A 471 -23.45 -12.07 -2.80
N ALA A 472 -22.30 -12.27 -3.48
CA ALA A 472 -22.12 -12.01 -4.92
C ALA A 472 -22.69 -10.65 -5.37
N ARG A 473 -22.51 -9.61 -4.52
CA ARG A 473 -23.24 -8.33 -4.57
C ARG A 473 -23.19 -7.62 -5.93
N PHE A 474 -22.12 -7.84 -6.68
CA PHE A 474 -21.79 -7.10 -7.90
C PHE A 474 -22.10 -7.84 -9.20
N ALA A 475 -22.67 -9.05 -9.14
CA ALA A 475 -23.15 -9.75 -10.32
C ALA A 475 -24.32 -8.97 -10.97
N GLY A 476 -24.21 -8.69 -12.27
CA GLY A 476 -25.16 -7.85 -12.99
C GLY A 476 -25.09 -8.03 -14.51
N ALA A 477 -26.26 -7.86 -15.16
CA ALA A 477 -26.43 -7.96 -16.61
C ALA A 477 -27.15 -6.73 -17.20
N GLY A 478 -27.30 -5.66 -16.42
CA GLY A 478 -27.88 -4.40 -16.87
C GLY A 478 -26.92 -3.57 -17.73
N HIS A 479 -27.07 -2.25 -17.69
CA HIS A 479 -26.21 -1.29 -18.40
C HIS A 479 -24.73 -1.60 -18.17
N SER A 480 -23.93 -1.60 -19.23
CA SER A 480 -22.54 -2.07 -19.20
C SER A 480 -21.56 -0.92 -19.02
N VAL A 481 -20.76 -0.98 -17.96
CA VAL A 481 -19.76 0.05 -17.64
C VAL A 481 -18.38 -0.60 -17.56
N ALA A 482 -17.44 -0.09 -18.33
CA ALA A 482 -16.06 -0.56 -18.44
C ALA A 482 -15.05 0.49 -17.97
N ALA A 483 -13.84 0.04 -17.64
CA ALA A 483 -12.74 0.91 -17.26
C ALA A 483 -11.45 0.43 -17.93
N SER A 484 -10.50 1.34 -18.10
CA SER A 484 -9.14 0.99 -18.51
C SER A 484 -8.57 -0.12 -17.60
N PRO A 485 -8.12 -1.26 -18.16
CA PRO A 485 -7.57 -2.36 -17.38
C PRO A 485 -6.30 -1.95 -16.65
N VAL A 486 -6.07 -2.54 -15.48
CA VAL A 486 -4.92 -2.18 -14.65
C VAL A 486 -3.68 -2.95 -15.07
N SER A 487 -2.55 -2.24 -15.19
CA SER A 487 -1.27 -2.84 -15.56
C SER A 487 -0.73 -3.81 -14.53
N ALA A 488 -0.62 -5.09 -14.89
CA ALA A 488 0.09 -6.11 -14.10
C ALA A 488 1.62 -6.06 -14.34
N ALA A 489 2.12 -5.10 -15.12
CA ALA A 489 3.54 -4.94 -15.45
C ALA A 489 4.41 -4.45 -14.29
N CYS A 490 3.79 -3.81 -13.30
CA CYS A 490 4.44 -3.25 -12.12
C CYS A 490 3.48 -3.27 -10.93
N ARG A 491 3.98 -2.87 -9.76
CA ARG A 491 3.12 -2.74 -8.58
C ARG A 491 2.00 -1.71 -8.83
N PRO A 492 0.77 -1.95 -8.34
CA PRO A 492 -0.36 -1.07 -8.58
C PRO A 492 -0.09 0.36 -8.14
N SER A 493 -0.49 1.32 -8.98
CA SER A 493 -0.35 2.74 -8.68
C SER A 493 -1.70 3.39 -8.43
N LEU A 494 -1.70 4.48 -7.69
CA LEU A 494 -2.89 5.30 -7.49
C LEU A 494 -3.49 5.80 -8.81
N ALA A 495 -2.67 6.17 -9.79
CA ALA A 495 -3.16 6.63 -11.10
C ALA A 495 -3.94 5.53 -11.84
N THR A 496 -3.48 4.28 -11.77
CA THR A 496 -4.09 3.16 -12.50
C THR A 496 -5.44 2.70 -11.95
N PHE A 497 -5.80 3.11 -10.73
CA PHE A 497 -7.08 2.75 -10.11
C PHE A 497 -8.16 3.82 -10.25
N PHE A 498 -7.85 4.97 -10.86
CA PHE A 498 -8.83 6.04 -10.98
C PHE A 498 -10.02 5.65 -11.85
N SER A 499 -9.78 5.12 -13.05
CA SER A 499 -10.84 4.68 -13.96
C SER A 499 -11.72 3.58 -13.35
N PRO A 500 -11.16 2.54 -12.69
CA PRO A 500 -11.96 1.57 -11.92
C PRO A 500 -12.83 2.19 -10.81
N VAL A 501 -12.35 3.22 -10.10
CA VAL A 501 -13.15 3.93 -9.09
C VAL A 501 -14.30 4.70 -9.74
N LEU A 502 -14.05 5.41 -10.85
CA LEU A 502 -15.09 6.15 -11.58
C LEU A 502 -16.17 5.20 -12.12
N LEU A 503 -15.76 4.06 -12.68
CA LEU A 503 -16.67 2.98 -13.08
C LEU A 503 -17.55 2.54 -11.91
N ASP A 504 -16.96 2.26 -10.75
CA ASP A 504 -17.71 1.73 -9.62
C ASP A 504 -18.73 2.74 -9.07
N VAL A 505 -18.33 4.01 -8.97
CA VAL A 505 -19.25 5.11 -8.60
C VAL A 505 -20.40 5.18 -9.60
N ARG A 506 -20.09 5.16 -10.90
CA ARG A 506 -21.11 5.21 -11.95
C ARG A 506 -22.03 3.98 -11.93
N ALA A 507 -21.49 2.78 -11.75
CA ALA A 507 -22.27 1.57 -11.66
C ALA A 507 -23.21 1.56 -10.43
N ARG A 508 -22.73 2.00 -9.26
CA ARG A 508 -23.59 2.13 -8.07
C ARG A 508 -24.68 3.20 -8.26
N ALA A 509 -24.35 4.30 -8.94
CA ALA A 509 -25.34 5.33 -9.28
C ALA A 509 -26.39 4.79 -10.26
N LEU A 510 -25.99 4.09 -11.32
CA LEU A 510 -26.91 3.45 -12.27
C LEU A 510 -27.81 2.40 -11.60
N GLU A 511 -27.28 1.65 -10.63
CA GLU A 511 -28.08 0.73 -9.83
C GLU A 511 -29.20 1.47 -9.07
N TRP A 512 -28.88 2.62 -8.47
CA TRP A 512 -29.87 3.47 -7.80
C TRP A 512 -30.87 4.11 -8.78
N LEU A 513 -30.40 4.60 -9.92
CA LEU A 513 -31.24 5.30 -10.91
C LEU A 513 -32.19 4.35 -11.65
N SER A 514 -31.72 3.15 -11.98
CA SER A 514 -32.45 2.18 -12.82
C SER A 514 -33.09 1.04 -12.03
N GLY A 515 -32.69 0.81 -10.78
CA GLY A 515 -33.09 -0.34 -9.98
C GLY A 515 -32.52 -1.68 -10.46
N LYS A 516 -31.60 -1.70 -11.44
CA LYS A 516 -30.98 -2.90 -12.00
C LYS A 516 -29.48 -2.88 -11.77
N ASN A 517 -28.90 -4.03 -11.40
CA ASN A 517 -27.45 -4.17 -11.28
C ASN A 517 -26.76 -4.00 -12.64
N PRO A 518 -25.88 -2.99 -12.81
CA PRO A 518 -25.09 -2.82 -14.03
C PRO A 518 -24.08 -3.94 -14.19
N ARG A 519 -23.72 -4.22 -15.45
CA ARG A 519 -22.64 -5.13 -15.79
C ARG A 519 -21.31 -4.38 -15.70
N ARG A 520 -20.47 -4.74 -14.74
CA ARG A 520 -19.17 -4.11 -14.51
C ARG A 520 -18.08 -4.88 -15.27
N ILE A 521 -17.35 -4.21 -16.15
CA ILE A 521 -16.31 -4.82 -16.99
C ILE A 521 -14.94 -4.31 -16.53
N LEU A 522 -14.19 -5.17 -15.86
CA LEU A 522 -12.90 -4.88 -15.26
C LEU A 522 -11.90 -6.01 -15.54
N GLY A 523 -10.61 -5.67 -15.53
CA GLY A 523 -9.55 -6.62 -15.79
C GLY A 523 -8.15 -6.04 -15.58
N SER A 524 -7.17 -6.90 -15.80
CA SER A 524 -5.75 -6.52 -15.86
C SER A 524 -5.23 -6.61 -17.29
N GLU A 525 -4.10 -5.95 -17.54
CA GLU A 525 -3.33 -6.10 -18.78
C GLU A 525 -1.95 -6.70 -18.49
N HIS A 526 -1.41 -7.50 -19.42
CA HIS A 526 -0.23 -8.34 -19.18
C HIS A 526 1.12 -7.61 -19.22
N GLY A 527 1.14 -6.35 -19.62
CA GLY A 527 2.30 -5.46 -19.62
C GLY A 527 3.27 -5.64 -20.78
N GLY A 528 3.22 -6.76 -21.51
CA GLY A 528 4.13 -7.09 -22.61
C GLY A 528 5.59 -6.80 -22.23
N LEU A 529 6.24 -5.93 -23.02
CA LEU A 529 7.62 -5.51 -22.76
C LEU A 529 7.81 -4.85 -21.39
N GLU A 530 6.84 -4.11 -20.86
CA GLU A 530 7.00 -3.44 -19.57
C GLU A 530 7.12 -4.46 -18.43
N LEU A 531 6.30 -5.51 -18.43
CA LEU A 531 6.39 -6.60 -17.46
C LEU A 531 7.73 -7.30 -17.57
N GLN A 532 8.12 -7.64 -18.80
CA GLN A 532 9.41 -8.29 -19.06
C GLN A 532 10.58 -7.46 -18.53
N LEU A 533 10.60 -6.14 -18.77
CA LEU A 533 11.64 -5.25 -18.26
C LEU A 533 11.61 -5.12 -16.72
N SER A 534 10.45 -5.24 -16.09
CA SER A 534 10.34 -5.28 -14.63
C SER A 534 10.95 -6.56 -14.06
N VAL A 535 10.70 -7.71 -14.70
CA VAL A 535 11.29 -9.00 -14.31
C VAL A 535 12.80 -8.99 -14.51
N GLU A 536 13.30 -8.52 -15.66
CA GLU A 536 14.74 -8.37 -15.92
C GLU A 536 15.44 -7.52 -14.86
N ARG A 537 14.83 -6.40 -14.45
CA ARG A 537 15.39 -5.53 -13.41
C ARG A 537 15.39 -6.17 -12.01
N SER A 538 14.54 -7.18 -11.78
CA SER A 538 14.44 -7.87 -10.50
C SER A 538 15.41 -9.05 -10.35
N LEU A 539 16.08 -9.45 -11.43
CA LEU A 539 16.92 -10.63 -11.48
C LEU A 539 18.41 -10.24 -11.53
N PRO A 540 19.30 -11.05 -10.91
CA PRO A 540 20.75 -10.81 -10.96
C PRO A 540 21.41 -11.29 -12.26
N HIS A 541 20.66 -12.01 -13.12
CA HIS A 541 21.13 -12.62 -14.36
C HIS A 541 20.43 -12.01 -15.57
N GLU A 542 21.11 -12.03 -16.73
CA GLU A 542 20.47 -11.63 -17.97
C GLU A 542 19.43 -12.65 -18.42
N ARG A 543 18.37 -12.18 -19.09
CA ARG A 543 17.30 -13.01 -19.66
C ARG A 543 17.83 -14.17 -20.52
N LEU A 544 18.91 -13.96 -21.27
CA LEU A 544 19.51 -14.98 -22.13
C LEU A 544 20.19 -16.10 -21.35
N GLU A 545 20.77 -15.80 -20.19
CA GLU A 545 21.43 -16.77 -19.31
C GLU A 545 20.41 -17.73 -18.67
N ILE A 546 19.21 -17.22 -18.37
CA ILE A 546 18.10 -17.99 -17.78
C ILE A 546 17.43 -18.90 -18.83
N GLY A 547 17.41 -18.48 -20.09
CA GLY A 547 16.72 -19.15 -21.18
C GLY A 547 15.21 -18.83 -21.26
N ARG A 548 14.66 -18.89 -22.48
CA ARG A 548 13.29 -18.44 -22.79
C ARG A 548 12.19 -19.15 -21.98
N PRO A 549 12.17 -20.49 -21.85
CA PRO A 549 11.08 -21.17 -21.13
C PRO A 549 11.00 -20.74 -19.67
N LYS A 550 12.15 -20.73 -18.97
CA LYS A 550 12.19 -20.37 -17.55
C LYS A 550 11.92 -18.89 -17.32
N PHE A 551 12.42 -18.02 -18.20
CA PHE A 551 12.15 -16.59 -18.10
C PHE A 551 10.67 -16.24 -18.32
N VAL A 552 9.99 -16.92 -19.25
CA VAL A 552 8.54 -16.73 -19.47
C VAL A 552 7.72 -17.24 -18.28
N GLU A 553 8.15 -18.32 -17.62
CA GLU A 553 7.54 -18.80 -16.37
C GLU A 553 7.66 -17.75 -15.26
N LEU A 554 8.84 -17.14 -15.06
CA LEU A 554 9.03 -16.05 -14.10
C LEU A 554 8.13 -14.84 -14.41
N CYS A 555 7.95 -14.51 -15.69
CA CYS A 555 7.01 -13.47 -16.10
C CYS A 555 5.57 -13.83 -15.78
N ARG A 556 5.17 -15.09 -15.97
CA ARG A 556 3.83 -15.58 -15.62
C ARG A 556 3.57 -15.52 -14.12
N ASP A 557 4.54 -15.91 -13.31
CA ASP A 557 4.43 -15.85 -11.85
C ASP A 557 4.38 -14.39 -11.36
N PHE A 558 5.17 -13.51 -11.98
CA PHE A 558 5.14 -12.09 -11.69
C PHE A 558 3.80 -11.46 -12.06
N HIS A 559 3.27 -11.79 -13.24
CA HIS A 559 1.94 -11.38 -13.70
C HIS A 559 0.84 -11.84 -12.73
N GLY A 560 0.80 -13.14 -12.40
CA GLY A 560 -0.23 -13.72 -11.53
C GLY A 560 -0.23 -13.09 -10.13
N ARG A 561 0.94 -12.83 -9.55
CA ARG A 561 1.06 -12.13 -8.27
C ARG A 561 0.55 -10.69 -8.34
N ASN A 562 0.90 -9.95 -9.40
CA ASN A 562 0.44 -8.56 -9.55
C ASN A 562 -1.05 -8.47 -9.86
N ASP A 563 -1.59 -9.35 -10.70
CA ASP A 563 -3.02 -9.44 -10.98
C ASP A 563 -3.84 -9.73 -9.71
N ALA A 564 -3.37 -10.67 -8.87
CA ALA A 564 -4.00 -10.92 -7.57
C ALA A 564 -3.94 -9.68 -6.65
N ALA A 565 -2.79 -8.99 -6.60
CA ALA A 565 -2.64 -7.76 -5.83
C ALA A 565 -3.53 -6.62 -6.35
N ILE A 566 -3.73 -6.51 -7.66
CA ILE A 566 -4.66 -5.55 -8.29
C ILE A 566 -6.08 -5.81 -7.78
N ARG A 567 -6.55 -7.06 -7.88
CA ARG A 567 -7.89 -7.46 -7.45
C ARG A 567 -8.11 -7.18 -5.96
N GLU A 568 -7.15 -7.53 -5.12
CA GLU A 568 -7.22 -7.28 -3.69
C GLU A 568 -7.29 -5.77 -3.38
N GLN A 569 -6.44 -4.95 -3.98
CA GLN A 569 -6.46 -3.51 -3.68
C GLN A 569 -7.68 -2.79 -4.28
N LEU A 570 -8.21 -3.21 -5.43
CA LEU A 570 -9.50 -2.74 -5.95
C LEU A 570 -10.62 -3.06 -4.96
N HIS A 571 -10.60 -4.28 -4.44
CA HIS A 571 -11.56 -4.70 -3.42
C HIS A 571 -11.41 -3.86 -2.15
N GLN A 572 -10.19 -3.61 -1.65
CA GLN A 572 -9.92 -2.70 -0.53
C GLN A 572 -10.48 -1.28 -0.77
N LEU A 573 -10.36 -0.75 -1.99
CA LEU A 573 -10.98 0.53 -2.39
C LEU A 573 -12.51 0.49 -2.48
N GLY A 574 -13.12 -0.67 -2.29
CA GLY A 574 -14.57 -0.87 -2.41
C GLY A 574 -15.07 -0.83 -3.85
N VAL A 575 -14.17 -1.02 -4.83
CA VAL A 575 -14.55 -1.21 -6.23
C VAL A 575 -15.17 -2.60 -6.37
N GLY A 576 -16.46 -2.63 -6.68
CA GLY A 576 -17.19 -3.88 -6.86
C GLY A 576 -16.93 -4.48 -8.24
N PHE A 577 -16.60 -5.76 -8.28
CA PHE A 577 -16.52 -6.53 -9.52
C PHE A 577 -16.86 -7.99 -9.24
N ASP A 578 -17.30 -8.70 -10.27
CA ASP A 578 -17.51 -10.14 -10.22
C ASP A 578 -16.22 -10.86 -10.61
N PRO A 579 -15.57 -11.63 -9.71
CA PRO A 579 -14.35 -12.36 -9.99
C PRO A 579 -14.47 -13.34 -11.17
N VAL A 580 -15.67 -13.86 -11.44
CA VAL A 580 -15.92 -14.80 -12.56
C VAL A 580 -15.77 -14.10 -13.91
N THR A 581 -16.11 -12.82 -13.97
CA THR A 581 -16.06 -12.01 -15.20
C THR A 581 -14.78 -11.18 -15.34
N TRP A 582 -13.80 -11.39 -14.47
CA TRP A 582 -12.52 -10.69 -14.50
C TRP A 582 -11.77 -10.97 -15.80
N LEU A 583 -11.41 -9.91 -16.53
CA LEU A 583 -10.70 -10.03 -17.79
C LEU A 583 -9.19 -10.15 -17.55
N ASP A 584 -8.61 -11.27 -17.99
CA ASP A 584 -7.17 -11.53 -17.98
C ASP A 584 -6.72 -12.04 -19.37
N PRO A 585 -5.86 -11.31 -20.09
CA PRO A 585 -5.43 -11.67 -21.45
C PRO A 585 -4.52 -12.90 -21.49
N MET A 586 -4.01 -13.34 -20.34
CA MET A 586 -3.15 -14.52 -20.20
C MET A 586 -3.91 -15.75 -19.73
N SER A 587 -5.17 -15.59 -19.29
CA SER A 587 -6.07 -16.71 -18.98
C SER A 587 -6.32 -17.59 -20.22
N PRO A 588 -6.70 -18.87 -20.05
CA PRO A 588 -7.05 -19.72 -21.20
C PRO A 588 -8.11 -19.09 -22.12
N GLN A 589 -9.11 -18.44 -21.52
CA GLN A 589 -10.19 -17.77 -22.22
C GLN A 589 -9.67 -16.55 -23.01
N GLY A 590 -8.90 -15.68 -22.35
CA GLY A 590 -8.32 -14.50 -22.98
C GLY A 590 -7.36 -14.86 -24.13
N ARG A 591 -6.52 -15.88 -23.97
CA ARG A 591 -5.64 -16.37 -25.04
C ARG A 591 -6.41 -16.84 -26.28
N ASP A 592 -7.55 -17.51 -26.06
CA ASP A 592 -8.42 -17.93 -27.16
C ASP A 592 -9.07 -16.72 -27.83
N ALA A 593 -9.55 -15.72 -27.07
CA ALA A 593 -10.09 -14.48 -27.63
C ALA A 593 -9.06 -13.74 -28.52
N VAL A 594 -7.80 -13.63 -28.06
CA VAL A 594 -6.71 -13.02 -28.85
C VAL A 594 -6.49 -13.80 -30.15
N ARG A 595 -6.41 -15.12 -30.07
CA ARG A 595 -6.21 -15.99 -31.24
C ARG A 595 -7.36 -15.86 -32.24
N ARG A 596 -8.60 -15.80 -31.76
CA ARG A 596 -9.79 -15.63 -32.62
C ARG A 596 -9.80 -14.28 -33.32
N LEU A 597 -9.47 -13.20 -32.62
CA LEU A 597 -9.38 -11.87 -33.24
C LEU A 597 -8.35 -11.85 -34.36
N TYR A 598 -7.19 -12.48 -34.14
CA TYR A 598 -6.16 -12.60 -35.15
C TYR A 598 -6.68 -13.27 -36.43
N PHE A 599 -7.29 -14.46 -36.31
CA PHE A 599 -7.81 -15.16 -37.48
C PHE A 599 -8.98 -14.43 -38.15
N ALA A 600 -9.86 -13.79 -37.38
CA ALA A 600 -10.95 -13.00 -37.96
C ALA A 600 -10.43 -11.84 -38.85
N LEU A 601 -9.36 -11.16 -38.40
CA LEU A 601 -8.73 -10.09 -39.19
C LEU A 601 -7.91 -10.66 -40.37
N ALA A 602 -7.30 -11.84 -40.22
CA ALA A 602 -6.60 -12.52 -41.30
C ALA A 602 -7.57 -12.97 -42.41
N ASP A 603 -8.69 -13.58 -42.04
CA ASP A 603 -9.75 -14.02 -42.95
C ASP A 603 -10.36 -12.84 -43.71
N ALA A 604 -10.49 -11.69 -43.05
CA ALA A 604 -10.89 -10.41 -43.65
C ALA A 604 -9.81 -9.77 -44.54
N LYS A 605 -8.63 -10.39 -44.68
CA LYS A 605 -7.46 -9.90 -45.43
C LYS A 605 -6.96 -8.52 -44.97
N LEU A 606 -7.13 -8.23 -43.67
CA LEU A 606 -6.68 -6.97 -43.07
C LEU A 606 -5.28 -7.07 -42.45
N ILE A 607 -4.77 -8.29 -42.25
CA ILE A 607 -3.39 -8.52 -41.81
C ILE A 607 -2.45 -8.57 -43.02
N ALA A 608 -1.46 -7.69 -43.05
CA ALA A 608 -0.40 -7.65 -44.04
C ALA A 608 0.96 -7.94 -43.40
N GLN A 609 1.83 -8.66 -44.12
CA GLN A 609 3.22 -8.88 -43.74
C GLN A 609 4.08 -7.90 -44.53
N ASP A 610 4.55 -6.84 -43.89
CA ASP A 610 5.33 -5.78 -44.53
C ASP A 610 6.74 -5.71 -43.90
N ASN A 611 7.75 -5.24 -44.66
CA ASN A 611 9.12 -5.02 -44.16
C ASN A 611 9.53 -3.54 -44.28
N PRO A 612 8.81 -2.62 -43.61
CA PRO A 612 9.14 -1.20 -43.68
C PRO A 612 10.42 -0.91 -42.89
N LEU A 613 11.02 0.24 -43.19
CA LEU A 613 12.01 0.82 -42.29
C LEU A 613 11.26 1.26 -41.02
N THR A 614 11.59 0.63 -39.90
CA THR A 614 11.03 0.92 -38.56
C THR A 614 12.12 1.41 -37.63
N TYR A 615 11.82 1.59 -36.34
CA TYR A 615 12.84 1.76 -35.31
C TYR A 615 12.96 0.50 -34.46
N ARG A 616 14.18 0.09 -34.12
CA ARG A 616 14.47 -0.97 -33.16
C ARG A 616 15.16 -0.40 -31.92
N CYS A 617 14.79 -0.93 -30.75
CA CYS A 617 15.54 -0.68 -29.53
C CYS A 617 16.61 -1.76 -29.34
N PRO A 618 17.92 -1.42 -29.32
CA PRO A 618 18.99 -2.40 -29.18
C PRO A 618 19.03 -3.07 -27.80
N ARG A 619 18.59 -2.35 -26.75
CA ARG A 619 18.49 -2.91 -25.40
C ARG A 619 17.32 -3.88 -25.27
N CYS A 620 16.12 -3.45 -25.67
CA CYS A 620 14.92 -4.28 -25.55
C CYS A 620 14.85 -5.39 -26.60
N ARG A 621 15.61 -5.24 -27.70
CA ARG A 621 15.65 -6.13 -28.86
C ARG A 621 14.28 -6.33 -29.50
N THR A 622 13.56 -5.24 -29.73
CA THR A 622 12.26 -5.26 -30.41
C THR A 622 11.99 -3.96 -31.15
N VAL A 623 11.15 -4.04 -32.17
CA VAL A 623 10.61 -2.91 -32.92
C VAL A 623 9.83 -1.97 -32.01
N CYS A 624 10.00 -0.67 -32.24
CA CYS A 624 9.34 0.43 -31.56
C CYS A 624 8.46 1.17 -32.58
N VAL A 625 7.15 1.20 -32.33
CA VAL A 625 6.22 2.04 -33.09
C VAL A 625 6.37 3.52 -32.69
N ALA A 626 5.80 4.45 -33.45
CA ALA A 626 5.87 5.89 -33.15
C ALA A 626 5.48 6.22 -31.70
N LEU A 627 4.45 5.55 -31.16
CA LEU A 627 4.01 5.71 -29.77
C LEU A 627 5.01 5.19 -28.71
N ASP A 628 5.95 4.34 -29.09
CA ASP A 628 6.99 3.79 -28.22
C ASP A 628 8.26 4.66 -28.21
N ILE A 629 8.30 5.73 -29.00
CA ILE A 629 9.48 6.60 -29.17
C ILE A 629 9.22 7.97 -28.54
N VAL A 630 10.22 8.47 -27.82
CA VAL A 630 10.22 9.82 -27.26
C VAL A 630 11.39 10.58 -27.86
N ARG A 631 11.13 11.80 -28.33
CA ARG A 631 12.18 12.73 -28.78
C ARG A 631 12.75 13.44 -27.57
N ARG A 632 14.08 13.47 -27.45
CA ARG A 632 14.77 14.24 -26.41
C ARG A 632 16.04 14.84 -26.96
N GLU A 633 16.29 16.05 -26.51
CA GLU A 633 17.58 16.71 -26.65
C GLU A 633 18.65 15.99 -25.83
N VAL A 634 19.79 15.74 -26.46
CA VAL A 634 20.99 15.16 -25.86
C VAL A 634 22.11 16.16 -26.05
N GLU A 635 22.74 16.55 -24.94
CA GLU A 635 23.93 17.39 -25.00
C GLU A 635 25.10 16.59 -25.58
N VAL A 636 25.77 17.21 -26.56
CA VAL A 636 27.00 16.70 -27.17
C VAL A 636 28.07 17.79 -27.10
N THR A 637 29.29 17.38 -26.78
CA THR A 637 30.42 18.30 -26.53
C THR A 637 31.37 18.45 -27.71
N GLU A 638 31.23 17.56 -28.70
CA GLU A 638 32.11 17.46 -29.85
C GLU A 638 31.26 17.54 -31.12
N ARG A 639 31.72 18.34 -32.08
CA ARG A 639 31.19 18.46 -33.43
C ARG A 639 32.36 18.45 -34.40
N TYR A 640 32.22 17.80 -35.53
CA TYR A 640 33.31 17.61 -36.48
C TYR A 640 32.99 18.30 -37.80
N ALA A 641 33.83 19.25 -38.21
CA ALA A 641 33.82 19.81 -39.56
C ALA A 641 34.55 18.83 -40.48
N ILE A 642 33.85 18.25 -41.45
CA ILE A 642 34.39 17.21 -42.35
C ILE A 642 34.43 17.76 -43.76
N ARG A 643 35.65 17.89 -44.28
CA ARG A 643 35.94 18.37 -45.63
C ARG A 643 36.17 17.19 -46.56
N VAL A 644 35.39 17.17 -47.63
CA VAL A 644 35.45 16.17 -48.70
C VAL A 644 35.63 16.84 -50.05
N THR A 645 36.16 16.12 -51.03
CA THR A 645 36.47 16.66 -52.36
C THR A 645 35.70 15.90 -53.43
N THR A 646 35.10 16.62 -54.37
CA THR A 646 34.48 16.04 -55.56
C THR A 646 35.55 15.51 -56.50
N ASP A 647 35.16 14.63 -57.44
CA ASP A 647 36.06 14.15 -58.50
C ASP A 647 36.62 15.30 -59.36
N ALA A 648 35.94 16.46 -59.40
CA ALA A 648 36.39 17.68 -60.09
C ALA A 648 37.30 18.58 -59.23
N GLY A 649 37.66 18.17 -58.01
CA GLY A 649 38.56 18.91 -57.12
C GLY A 649 37.90 20.01 -56.29
N ALA A 650 36.57 20.16 -56.34
CA ALA A 650 35.84 21.12 -55.50
C ALA A 650 35.67 20.57 -54.09
N ALA A 651 35.87 21.42 -53.07
CA ALA A 651 35.73 21.01 -51.66
C ALA A 651 34.34 21.32 -51.11
N ILE A 652 33.76 20.35 -50.39
CA ILE A 652 32.52 20.47 -49.63
C ILE A 652 32.86 20.27 -48.16
N GLU A 653 32.34 21.13 -47.30
CA GLU A 653 32.48 21.02 -45.85
C GLU A 653 31.11 20.74 -45.22
N THR A 654 31.01 19.69 -44.40
CA THR A 654 29.81 19.32 -43.64
C THR A 654 30.08 19.37 -42.14
N MET A 655 29.02 19.46 -41.34
CA MET A 655 29.10 19.49 -39.87
C MET A 655 28.43 18.26 -39.27
N GLU A 656 29.20 17.38 -38.62
CA GLU A 656 28.74 16.09 -38.13
C GLU A 656 28.95 15.93 -36.63
N PHE A 657 27.94 15.43 -35.91
CA PHE A 657 28.06 15.11 -34.48
C PHE A 657 28.48 13.65 -34.22
N PHE A 658 28.22 12.76 -35.16
CA PHE A 658 28.48 11.32 -35.04
C PHE A 658 29.23 10.81 -36.27
N PRO A 659 30.56 11.03 -36.36
CA PRO A 659 31.36 10.65 -37.53
C PRO A 659 31.25 9.18 -37.88
N GLU A 660 31.03 8.30 -36.90
CA GLU A 660 30.84 6.86 -37.16
C GLU A 660 29.68 6.54 -38.12
N LEU A 661 28.73 7.46 -38.30
CA LEU A 661 27.59 7.31 -39.23
C LEU A 661 27.97 7.41 -40.71
N LEU A 662 29.13 8.00 -41.03
CA LEU A 662 29.62 8.10 -42.41
C LEU A 662 29.81 6.74 -43.09
N LEU A 663 30.00 5.69 -42.28
CA LEU A 663 30.05 4.31 -42.74
C LEU A 663 28.75 3.88 -43.43
N GLY A 664 27.62 4.48 -43.08
CA GLY A 664 26.30 4.24 -43.69
C GLY A 664 25.84 5.35 -44.66
N ALA A 665 26.70 6.32 -45.00
CA ALA A 665 26.32 7.43 -45.87
C ALA A 665 26.14 6.95 -47.31
N VAL A 666 25.07 7.40 -47.99
CA VAL A 666 24.75 7.01 -49.38
C VAL A 666 24.85 8.17 -50.37
N ALA A 667 24.86 9.42 -49.90
CA ALA A 667 24.99 10.63 -50.71
C ALA A 667 25.45 11.81 -49.85
N VAL A 668 25.91 12.87 -50.51
CA VAL A 668 26.10 14.19 -49.89
C VAL A 668 24.94 15.07 -50.38
N ALA A 669 24.06 15.48 -49.48
CA ALA A 669 22.96 16.38 -49.82
C ALA A 669 23.39 17.83 -49.64
N VAL A 670 23.11 18.67 -50.64
CA VAL A 670 23.39 20.10 -50.64
C VAL A 670 22.09 20.90 -50.70
N ASN A 671 22.07 22.05 -50.03
CA ASN A 671 20.94 22.96 -50.10
C ASN A 671 20.88 23.59 -51.51
N PRO A 672 19.74 23.52 -52.23
CA PRO A 672 19.62 24.08 -53.59
C PRO A 672 19.79 25.61 -53.62
N ARG A 673 19.63 26.30 -52.48
CA ARG A 673 19.87 27.74 -52.32
C ARG A 673 21.19 28.05 -51.61
N GLY A 674 21.96 27.02 -51.24
CA GLY A 674 23.20 27.12 -50.50
C GLY A 674 24.44 27.23 -51.38
N ARG A 675 25.60 27.29 -50.72
CA ARG A 675 26.92 27.50 -51.35
C ARG A 675 27.31 26.42 -52.38
N TYR A 676 26.88 25.18 -52.15
CA TYR A 676 27.35 24.00 -52.90
C TYR A 676 26.37 23.54 -53.99
N ARG A 677 25.33 24.33 -54.31
CA ARG A 677 24.25 23.92 -55.25
C ARG A 677 24.76 23.47 -56.62
N GLU A 678 25.82 24.08 -57.14
CA GLU A 678 26.39 23.80 -58.47
C GLU A 678 27.19 22.49 -58.51
N LEU A 679 27.44 21.88 -57.35
CA LEU A 679 28.12 20.59 -57.23
C LEU A 679 27.15 19.41 -57.32
N ALA A 680 25.84 19.65 -57.37
CA ALA A 680 24.84 18.61 -57.55
C ALA A 680 25.07 17.84 -58.87
N GLY A 681 24.99 16.51 -58.80
CA GLY A 681 25.30 15.60 -59.91
C GLY A 681 26.78 15.18 -59.99
N GLN A 682 27.67 15.80 -59.22
CA GLN A 682 29.05 15.30 -59.07
C GLN A 682 29.10 14.12 -58.08
N ALA A 683 30.25 13.45 -58.02
CA ALA A 683 30.51 12.40 -57.04
C ALA A 683 31.67 12.79 -56.11
N VAL A 684 31.61 12.31 -54.87
CA VAL A 684 32.57 12.57 -53.80
C VAL A 684 33.10 11.25 -53.29
N ARG A 685 34.43 11.13 -53.13
CA ARG A 685 35.04 9.98 -52.46
C ARG A 685 35.38 10.33 -51.03
N ILE A 686 35.01 9.46 -50.10
CA ILE A 686 35.39 9.56 -48.70
C ILE A 686 36.30 8.39 -48.31
N PRO A 687 37.40 8.61 -47.58
CA PRO A 687 38.35 7.54 -47.20
C PRO A 687 37.71 6.39 -46.43
N VAL A 688 36.54 6.63 -45.84
CA VAL A 688 35.85 5.69 -44.97
C VAL A 688 34.87 4.76 -45.68
N ARG A 689 34.61 4.91 -46.98
CA ARG A 689 33.69 4.06 -47.76
C ARG A 689 34.32 3.59 -49.07
N GLN A 690 33.92 2.42 -49.53
CA GLN A 690 34.19 1.94 -50.88
C GLN A 690 33.14 2.53 -51.84
N GLY A 691 33.59 3.17 -52.92
CA GLY A 691 32.72 3.81 -53.91
C GLY A 691 32.58 5.33 -53.73
N ALA A 692 32.11 6.00 -54.78
CA ALA A 692 31.84 7.43 -54.75
C ALA A 692 30.39 7.70 -54.36
N LEU A 693 30.16 8.68 -53.49
CA LEU A 693 28.84 9.15 -53.07
C LEU A 693 28.36 10.25 -54.01
N PRO A 694 27.17 10.16 -54.60
CA PRO A 694 26.61 11.24 -55.41
C PRO A 694 26.29 12.47 -54.55
N VAL A 695 26.41 13.66 -55.15
CA VAL A 695 25.95 14.93 -54.57
C VAL A 695 24.54 15.22 -55.08
N VAL A 696 23.57 15.35 -54.17
CA VAL A 696 22.13 15.52 -54.49
C VAL A 696 21.57 16.80 -53.87
N THR A 697 20.52 17.37 -54.45
CA THR A 697 19.86 18.58 -53.89
C THR A 697 18.67 18.20 -53.02
N VAL A 698 18.63 18.70 -51.77
CA VAL A 698 17.50 18.46 -50.86
C VAL A 698 17.00 19.81 -50.32
N GLU A 699 15.73 20.13 -50.54
CA GLU A 699 15.16 21.45 -50.18
C GLU A 699 15.10 21.69 -48.66
N ALA A 700 14.84 20.65 -47.86
CA ALA A 700 14.61 20.75 -46.42
C ALA A 700 15.90 20.74 -45.57
N LEU A 701 17.07 21.01 -46.16
CA LEU A 701 18.35 20.94 -45.46
C LEU A 701 18.59 22.16 -44.57
N ALA A 702 18.95 21.94 -43.31
CA ALA A 702 19.19 23.00 -42.33
C ALA A 702 20.56 23.67 -42.49
N THR A 703 21.50 23.01 -43.15
CA THR A 703 22.86 23.50 -43.41
C THR A 703 23.14 23.57 -44.93
N ASP A 704 24.32 24.07 -45.32
CA ASP A 704 24.73 24.13 -46.74
C ASP A 704 24.94 22.71 -47.34
N ALA A 705 25.40 21.74 -46.54
CA ALA A 705 25.59 20.34 -46.94
C ALA A 705 25.58 19.36 -45.74
N GLU A 706 24.98 18.18 -45.91
CA GLU A 706 24.92 17.07 -44.93
C GLU A 706 25.12 15.71 -45.62
N PHE A 707 25.66 14.73 -44.91
CA PHE A 707 25.62 13.34 -45.39
C PHE A 707 24.22 12.73 -45.20
N LEU A 708 23.70 12.09 -46.25
CA LEU A 708 22.48 11.28 -46.13
C LEU A 708 22.83 9.90 -45.57
N VAL A 709 22.36 9.60 -44.37
CA VAL A 709 22.57 8.31 -43.70
C VAL A 709 21.20 7.63 -43.43
N PRO A 710 20.66 6.86 -44.40
CA PRO A 710 19.36 6.19 -44.27
C PRO A 710 19.24 5.28 -43.03
N ALA A 711 20.36 4.68 -42.61
CA ALA A 711 20.44 3.84 -41.41
C ALA A 711 20.33 4.62 -40.09
N TRP A 712 20.30 5.96 -40.12
CA TRP A 712 20.22 6.84 -38.94
C TRP A 712 18.89 7.60 -38.86
N ARG A 713 18.34 8.08 -40.00
CA ARG A 713 17.09 8.87 -40.04
C ARG A 713 16.18 8.44 -41.20
N HIS A 714 14.87 8.33 -40.93
CA HIS A 714 13.87 8.11 -41.99
C HIS A 714 13.84 9.22 -43.04
N LEU A 715 14.12 10.47 -42.64
CA LEU A 715 14.19 11.60 -43.57
C LEU A 715 15.31 11.39 -44.60
N ASP A 716 16.47 10.91 -44.17
CA ASP A 716 17.61 10.63 -45.05
C ASP A 716 17.27 9.48 -46.00
N ALA A 717 16.55 8.45 -45.52
CA ALA A 717 16.06 7.36 -46.35
C ALA A 717 15.03 7.83 -47.39
N ALA A 718 14.10 8.72 -47.00
CA ALA A 718 13.12 9.29 -47.92
C ALA A 718 13.78 10.19 -48.97
N ALA A 719 14.73 11.02 -48.56
CA ALA A 719 15.51 11.87 -49.47
C ALA A 719 16.34 11.02 -50.45
N ALA A 720 17.03 9.98 -49.97
CA ALA A 720 17.76 9.04 -50.81
C ALA A 720 16.83 8.37 -51.85
N ALA A 721 15.66 7.90 -51.42
CA ALA A 721 14.67 7.27 -52.30
C ALA A 721 14.13 8.23 -53.37
N ALA A 722 13.89 9.51 -53.02
CA ALA A 722 13.45 10.54 -53.98
C ALA A 722 14.48 10.79 -55.10
N HIS A 723 15.75 10.49 -54.86
CA HIS A 723 16.83 10.54 -55.84
C HIS A 723 17.18 9.17 -56.46
N GLY A 724 16.32 8.16 -56.30
CA GLY A 724 16.52 6.82 -56.87
C GLY A 724 17.56 5.96 -56.15
N ILE A 725 18.04 6.39 -54.97
CA ILE A 725 19.00 5.62 -54.16
C ILE A 725 18.21 4.68 -53.25
N LEU A 726 17.96 3.46 -53.76
CA LEU A 726 17.14 2.45 -53.07
C LEU A 726 17.98 1.46 -52.26
N ASP A 727 19.24 1.24 -52.65
CA ASP A 727 20.17 0.36 -51.94
C ASP A 727 20.85 1.12 -50.80
N CYS A 728 20.47 0.80 -49.57
CA CYS A 728 20.93 1.47 -48.36
C CYS A 728 21.60 0.45 -47.43
N PRO A 729 22.87 0.65 -47.05
CA PRO A 729 23.59 -0.32 -46.22
C PRO A 729 23.01 -0.40 -44.81
N GLU A 730 22.94 -1.61 -44.26
CA GLU A 730 22.67 -1.83 -42.84
C GLU A 730 23.92 -1.48 -42.02
N LEU A 731 23.82 -0.44 -41.18
CA LEU A 731 24.96 0.03 -40.38
C LEU A 731 25.06 -0.67 -39.01
N PHE A 732 23.93 -0.92 -38.36
CA PHE A 732 23.88 -1.36 -36.97
C PHE A 732 23.42 -2.81 -36.84
N ASP A 733 24.03 -3.56 -35.93
CA ASP A 733 23.56 -4.89 -35.53
C ASP A 733 22.40 -4.83 -34.53
N GLU A 734 21.90 -5.98 -34.09
CA GLU A 734 20.80 -6.06 -33.12
C GLU A 734 21.12 -5.43 -31.75
N ARG A 735 22.40 -5.26 -31.42
CA ARG A 735 22.89 -4.65 -30.19
C ARG A 735 23.15 -3.15 -30.34
N GLY A 736 22.98 -2.61 -31.56
CA GLY A 736 23.25 -1.21 -31.87
C GLY A 736 24.73 -0.91 -32.08
N GLU A 737 25.56 -1.94 -32.28
CA GLU A 737 26.97 -1.82 -32.61
C GLU A 737 27.17 -1.79 -34.13
N ILE A 738 28.34 -1.32 -34.58
CA ILE A 738 28.64 -1.19 -36.01
C ILE A 738 28.92 -2.58 -36.59
N ARG A 739 28.17 -2.96 -37.63
CA ARG A 739 28.34 -4.23 -38.34
C ARG A 739 29.69 -4.30 -39.05
N ALA A 740 30.16 -5.53 -39.27
CA ALA A 740 31.26 -5.76 -40.19
C ALA A 740 30.80 -5.42 -41.62
N ALA A 741 31.51 -4.50 -42.28
CA ALA A 741 31.21 -4.04 -43.63
C ALA A 741 32.48 -3.51 -44.30
N GLU A 742 32.57 -3.68 -45.62
CA GLU A 742 33.63 -3.08 -46.47
C GLU A 742 35.07 -3.34 -45.98
N GLY A 743 35.35 -4.55 -45.48
CA GLY A 743 36.67 -4.95 -44.97
C GLY A 743 36.97 -4.54 -43.52
N ARG A 744 36.01 -3.93 -42.80
CA ARG A 744 36.13 -3.63 -41.37
C ARG A 744 35.46 -4.68 -40.50
N ALA A 745 36.09 -5.00 -39.37
CA ALA A 745 35.49 -5.85 -38.35
C ALA A 745 34.35 -5.12 -37.62
N ALA A 746 33.38 -5.90 -37.12
CA ALA A 746 32.35 -5.37 -36.24
C ALA A 746 33.00 -4.74 -34.99
N SER A 747 32.51 -3.59 -34.56
CA SER A 747 33.13 -2.83 -33.49
C SER A 747 32.13 -1.97 -32.75
N SER A 748 32.51 -1.52 -31.55
CA SER A 748 31.67 -0.59 -30.81
C SER A 748 31.58 0.76 -31.50
N ARG A 749 30.47 1.48 -31.32
CA ARG A 749 30.30 2.83 -31.90
C ARG A 749 31.46 3.79 -31.62
N ASP A 750 31.97 3.78 -30.38
CA ASP A 750 33.12 4.63 -30.02
C ASP A 750 34.42 4.17 -30.67
N SER A 751 34.61 2.86 -30.85
CA SER A 751 35.78 2.33 -31.57
C SER A 751 35.71 2.68 -33.06
N ALA A 752 34.52 2.57 -33.66
CA ALA A 752 34.25 2.98 -35.03
C ALA A 752 34.46 4.48 -35.22
N ARG A 753 34.02 5.32 -34.27
CA ARG A 753 34.25 6.78 -34.30
C ARG A 753 35.74 7.08 -34.35
N LYS A 754 36.54 6.46 -33.47
CA LYS A 754 38.01 6.63 -33.47
C LYS A 754 38.65 6.19 -34.79
N ALA A 755 38.23 5.06 -35.33
CA ALA A 755 38.75 4.53 -36.59
C ALA A 755 38.37 5.41 -37.81
N VAL A 756 37.14 5.91 -37.85
CA VAL A 756 36.67 6.85 -38.88
C VAL A 756 37.48 8.15 -38.82
N LEU A 757 37.62 8.75 -37.64
CA LEU A 757 38.39 9.98 -37.46
C LEU A 757 39.86 9.80 -37.85
N ALA A 758 40.47 8.66 -37.50
CA ALA A 758 41.83 8.33 -37.92
C ALA A 758 41.97 8.18 -39.44
N SER A 759 40.95 7.62 -40.11
CA SER A 759 40.94 7.46 -41.57
C SER A 759 40.74 8.77 -42.32
N LEU A 760 40.14 9.78 -41.66
CA LEU A 760 39.93 11.12 -42.20
C LEU A 760 41.15 12.04 -42.01
N ALA A 761 42.30 11.54 -41.55
CA ALA A 761 43.49 12.30 -41.15
C ALA A 761 43.84 13.48 -42.09
N GLY A 762 43.47 14.70 -41.68
CA GLY A 762 43.66 15.98 -42.38
C GLY A 762 42.38 16.65 -42.90
N GLY A 763 41.29 15.89 -43.08
CA GLY A 763 39.99 16.37 -43.57
C GLY A 763 38.89 16.51 -42.51
N ALA A 764 39.16 16.21 -41.24
CA ALA A 764 38.22 16.39 -40.14
C ALA A 764 38.80 17.24 -39.01
N VAL A 765 38.10 18.30 -38.61
CA VAL A 765 38.46 19.19 -37.50
C VAL A 765 37.42 19.05 -36.39
N CYS A 766 37.86 18.69 -35.18
CA CYS A 766 36.98 18.63 -34.01
C CYS A 766 36.83 20.02 -33.39
N GLU A 767 35.59 20.47 -33.27
CA GLU A 767 35.19 21.64 -32.50
C GLU A 767 34.63 21.19 -31.15
N THR A 768 35.10 21.79 -30.07
CA THR A 768 34.57 21.56 -28.72
C THR A 768 33.64 22.69 -28.31
N GLY A 769 32.51 22.33 -27.72
CA GLY A 769 31.44 23.28 -27.40
C GLY A 769 30.30 22.61 -26.65
N ARG A 770 29.15 23.29 -26.57
CA ARG A 770 27.91 22.70 -26.03
C ARG A 770 26.82 22.82 -27.08
N TRP A 771 26.45 21.68 -27.64
CA TRP A 771 25.35 21.59 -28.59
C TRP A 771 24.30 20.63 -28.07
N SER A 772 23.09 20.80 -28.57
CA SER A 772 21.96 19.92 -28.27
C SER A 772 21.52 19.24 -29.57
N VAL A 773 21.46 17.91 -29.55
CA VAL A 773 21.01 17.11 -30.70
C VAL A 773 19.76 16.33 -30.32
N GLU A 774 18.72 16.38 -31.16
CA GLU A 774 17.53 15.58 -30.96
C GLU A 774 17.84 14.10 -31.19
N ALA A 775 17.70 13.28 -30.14
CA ALA A 775 17.76 11.83 -30.22
C ALA A 775 16.39 11.20 -30.00
N ARG A 776 16.11 10.14 -30.75
CA ARG A 776 14.94 9.29 -30.55
C ARG A 776 15.28 8.21 -29.54
N ARG A 777 14.52 8.12 -28.45
CA ARG A 777 14.74 7.15 -27.37
C ARG A 777 13.53 6.27 -27.16
N CYS A 778 13.77 5.02 -26.78
CA CYS A 778 12.73 4.10 -26.36
C CYS A 778 12.04 4.66 -25.10
N ARG A 779 10.71 4.82 -25.13
CA ARG A 779 9.90 5.35 -24.02
C ARG A 779 10.06 4.53 -22.73
N ARG A 780 10.40 3.24 -22.85
CA ARG A 780 10.44 2.28 -21.73
C ARG A 780 11.82 2.21 -21.09
N CYS A 781 12.88 2.13 -21.89
CA CYS A 781 14.24 1.86 -21.40
C CYS A 781 15.23 3.03 -21.62
N GLU A 782 14.77 4.12 -22.24
CA GLU A 782 15.49 5.37 -22.56
C GLU A 782 16.73 5.24 -23.47
N THR A 783 17.02 4.03 -23.96
CA THR A 783 18.06 3.76 -24.97
C THR A 783 17.70 4.43 -26.30
N VAL A 784 18.70 4.97 -27.00
CA VAL A 784 18.52 5.51 -28.35
C VAL A 784 18.06 4.40 -29.29
N VAL A 785 16.98 4.65 -30.04
CA VAL A 785 16.47 3.70 -31.03
C VAL A 785 17.11 3.97 -32.38
N LEU A 786 17.30 2.90 -33.16
CA LEU A 786 17.99 2.93 -34.43
C LEU A 786 17.03 2.48 -35.53
N PRO A 787 17.04 3.11 -36.71
CA PRO A 787 16.31 2.59 -37.86
C PRO A 787 16.72 1.14 -38.18
N ASP A 788 15.73 0.32 -38.49
CA ASP A 788 15.91 -1.09 -38.82
C ASP A 788 14.79 -1.55 -39.76
N ARG A 789 15.15 -2.28 -40.82
CA ARG A 789 14.15 -2.95 -41.67
C ARG A 789 13.74 -4.24 -40.99
N SER A 790 12.48 -4.33 -40.59
CA SER A 790 11.97 -5.53 -39.92
C SER A 790 10.65 -5.97 -40.53
N ALA A 791 10.60 -7.23 -40.96
CA ALA A 791 9.38 -7.88 -41.42
C ALA A 791 8.43 -8.04 -40.23
N GLN A 792 7.29 -7.37 -40.25
CA GLN A 792 6.31 -7.32 -39.15
C GLN A 792 4.90 -7.55 -39.68
N SER A 793 4.00 -7.98 -38.78
CA SER A 793 2.57 -8.10 -39.05
C SER A 793 1.86 -6.77 -38.74
N TYR A 794 1.13 -6.24 -39.72
CA TYR A 794 0.38 -4.99 -39.63
C TYR A 794 -1.10 -5.24 -39.89
N VAL A 795 -1.98 -4.52 -39.18
CA VAL A 795 -3.41 -4.48 -39.47
C VAL A 795 -3.75 -3.17 -40.16
N ARG A 796 -4.43 -3.24 -41.30
CA ARG A 796 -4.89 -2.07 -42.06
C ARG A 796 -6.38 -1.83 -41.80
N PHE A 797 -6.71 -0.62 -41.35
CA PHE A 797 -8.07 -0.26 -40.90
C PHE A 797 -8.70 0.86 -41.73
N ASP A 798 -8.26 1.08 -42.97
CA ASP A 798 -8.68 2.22 -43.81
C ASP A 798 -10.22 2.33 -43.91
N SER A 799 -10.90 1.22 -44.13
CA SER A 799 -12.38 1.19 -44.20
C SER A 799 -13.05 1.34 -42.83
N ALA A 800 -12.48 0.76 -41.77
CA ALA A 800 -12.99 0.86 -40.40
C ALA A 800 -12.83 2.28 -39.82
N ALA A 801 -11.78 3.01 -40.21
CA ALA A 801 -11.53 4.38 -39.80
C ALA A 801 -12.67 5.31 -40.23
N GLY A 802 -13.10 5.23 -41.49
CA GLY A 802 -14.25 6.00 -41.98
C GLY A 802 -15.58 5.63 -41.32
N HIS A 803 -15.76 4.37 -40.88
CA HIS A 803 -16.94 3.98 -40.10
C HIS A 803 -16.94 4.60 -38.70
N LEU A 804 -15.79 4.58 -38.02
CA LEU A 804 -15.64 5.18 -36.70
C LEU A 804 -15.81 6.70 -36.75
N GLU A 805 -15.26 7.37 -37.76
CA GLU A 805 -15.46 8.80 -38.01
C GLU A 805 -16.94 9.15 -38.13
N ARG A 806 -17.70 8.46 -39.02
CA ARG A 806 -19.15 8.66 -39.15
C ARG A 806 -19.92 8.38 -37.86
N ALA A 807 -19.51 7.38 -37.09
CA ALA A 807 -20.13 7.05 -35.81
C ALA A 807 -19.91 8.16 -34.77
N ILE A 808 -18.73 8.78 -34.76
CA ILE A 808 -18.41 9.92 -33.89
C ILE A 808 -19.15 11.19 -34.33
N GLU A 809 -19.27 11.42 -35.64
CA GLU A 809 -19.97 12.59 -36.18
C GLU A 809 -21.48 12.53 -35.95
N SER A 810 -22.09 11.36 -36.14
CA SER A 810 -23.52 11.12 -35.92
C SER A 810 -23.92 11.04 -34.44
N GLY A 811 -22.96 10.97 -33.51
CA GLY A 811 -23.21 10.77 -32.08
C GLY A 811 -23.54 9.34 -31.67
N ALA A 812 -23.39 8.35 -32.58
CA ALA A 812 -23.47 6.93 -32.23
C ALA A 812 -22.31 6.49 -31.31
N VAL A 813 -21.18 7.18 -31.39
CA VAL A 813 -20.07 7.13 -30.43
C VAL A 813 -19.84 8.53 -29.88
N THR A 814 -19.90 8.69 -28.57
CA THR A 814 -19.71 9.96 -27.87
C THR A 814 -18.41 9.96 -27.07
N LEU A 815 -17.74 11.11 -27.06
CA LEU A 815 -16.54 11.34 -26.24
C LEU A 815 -16.83 12.43 -25.22
N GLU A 816 -16.58 12.15 -23.95
CA GLU A 816 -16.80 13.08 -22.85
C GLU A 816 -15.49 13.34 -22.09
N PRO A 817 -15.03 14.59 -21.93
CA PRO A 817 -15.60 15.81 -22.51
C PRO A 817 -15.42 15.91 -24.05
N ALA A 818 -16.29 16.66 -24.71
CA ALA A 818 -16.36 16.76 -26.18
C ALA A 818 -15.05 17.14 -26.89
N ARG A 819 -14.13 17.85 -26.20
CA ARG A 819 -12.80 18.23 -26.74
C ARG A 819 -11.95 17.05 -27.23
N TRP A 820 -12.20 15.83 -26.74
CA TRP A 820 -11.46 14.65 -27.17
C TRP A 820 -11.87 14.17 -28.56
N LYS A 821 -13.04 14.60 -29.06
CA LYS A 821 -13.52 14.31 -30.41
C LYS A 821 -12.51 14.74 -31.47
N GLU A 822 -12.12 16.01 -31.47
CA GLU A 822 -11.19 16.57 -32.47
C GLU A 822 -9.87 15.79 -32.48
N ARG A 823 -9.31 15.50 -31.31
CA ARG A 823 -8.06 14.74 -31.19
C ARG A 823 -8.16 13.31 -31.75
N VAL A 824 -9.30 12.65 -31.60
CA VAL A 824 -9.51 11.31 -32.17
C VAL A 824 -9.68 11.40 -33.68
N LEU A 825 -10.43 12.38 -34.19
CA LEU A 825 -10.58 12.59 -35.63
C LEU A 825 -9.25 12.90 -36.31
N GLU A 826 -8.43 13.80 -35.74
CA GLU A 826 -7.06 14.08 -36.21
C GLU A 826 -6.20 12.81 -36.26
N HIS A 827 -6.33 11.93 -35.26
CA HIS A 827 -5.61 10.66 -35.24
C HIS A 827 -6.08 9.69 -36.33
N LEU A 828 -7.38 9.67 -36.64
CA LEU A 828 -7.94 8.84 -37.72
C LEU A 828 -7.49 9.31 -39.10
N HIS A 829 -7.39 10.63 -39.32
CA HIS A 829 -6.93 11.19 -40.60
C HIS A 829 -5.46 10.88 -40.89
N GLY A 830 -4.64 10.70 -39.86
CA GLY A 830 -3.23 10.32 -39.96
C GLY A 830 -2.94 8.87 -39.58
N LEU A 831 -3.91 7.96 -39.72
CA LEU A 831 -3.79 6.59 -39.24
C LEU A 831 -2.76 5.79 -40.07
N GLU A 832 -1.69 5.35 -39.41
CA GLU A 832 -0.73 4.40 -39.98
C GLU A 832 -1.19 2.94 -39.76
N PRO A 833 -0.74 1.98 -40.61
CA PRO A 833 -0.98 0.56 -40.38
C PRO A 833 -0.56 0.13 -38.97
N TRP A 834 -1.43 -0.60 -38.27
CA TRP A 834 -1.21 -0.96 -36.88
C TRP A 834 -0.24 -2.14 -36.75
N CYS A 835 1.01 -1.87 -36.37
CA CYS A 835 1.99 -2.93 -36.11
C CYS A 835 1.61 -3.76 -34.86
N ILE A 836 1.24 -5.02 -35.05
CA ILE A 836 0.78 -5.92 -33.98
C ILE A 836 1.84 -6.91 -33.50
N SER A 837 2.91 -7.16 -34.25
CA SER A 837 3.98 -8.11 -33.88
C SER A 837 5.11 -7.48 -33.06
N ARG A 838 5.70 -8.23 -32.13
CA ARG A 838 6.79 -7.82 -31.23
C ARG A 838 7.77 -8.97 -30.96
N GLN A 839 9.03 -8.65 -30.66
CA GLN A 839 10.14 -9.63 -30.56
C GLN A 839 10.56 -9.92 -29.10
N TYR A 840 9.81 -9.42 -28.12
CA TYR A 840 9.99 -9.80 -26.72
C TYR A 840 9.39 -11.19 -26.43
N TRP A 841 9.72 -11.79 -25.28
CA TRP A 841 9.35 -13.18 -24.98
C TRP A 841 8.00 -13.32 -24.27
N TRP A 842 7.60 -12.31 -23.50
CA TRP A 842 6.37 -12.32 -22.70
C TRP A 842 5.17 -11.73 -23.45
N GLY A 843 4.06 -12.46 -23.53
CA GLY A 843 2.80 -12.00 -24.12
C GLY A 843 2.06 -13.14 -24.84
N ASN A 844 1.02 -12.79 -25.61
CA ASN A 844 0.31 -13.73 -26.46
C ASN A 844 1.13 -14.08 -27.71
N ASP A 845 1.15 -15.35 -28.12
CA ASP A 845 1.87 -15.80 -29.30
C ASP A 845 1.23 -15.24 -30.59
N ASN A 846 2.06 -14.88 -31.58
CA ASN A 846 1.57 -14.62 -32.93
C ASN A 846 1.32 -15.98 -33.63
N PRO A 847 0.09 -16.30 -34.05
CA PRO A 847 -0.23 -17.63 -34.58
C PRO A 847 0.58 -18.06 -35.81
N GLU A 848 0.92 -17.12 -36.71
CA GLU A 848 1.72 -17.42 -37.91
C GLU A 848 3.23 -17.30 -37.69
N ARG A 849 3.64 -16.64 -36.60
CA ARG A 849 5.04 -16.39 -36.24
C ARG A 849 5.28 -16.68 -34.75
N PRO A 850 5.32 -17.96 -34.35
CA PRO A 850 5.34 -18.35 -32.93
C PRO A 850 6.55 -17.84 -32.15
N GLU A 851 7.60 -17.39 -32.82
CA GLU A 851 8.76 -16.72 -32.26
C GLU A 851 8.44 -15.29 -31.76
N GLU A 852 7.45 -14.63 -32.36
CA GLU A 852 6.98 -13.27 -32.05
C GLU A 852 5.75 -13.26 -31.15
N ARG A 853 5.56 -12.15 -30.43
CA ARG A 853 4.40 -11.90 -29.56
C ARG A 853 3.51 -10.83 -30.15
N LEU A 854 2.21 -10.98 -29.95
CA LEU A 854 1.24 -9.94 -30.23
C LEU A 854 1.40 -8.80 -29.21
N SER A 855 1.18 -7.58 -29.67
CA SER A 855 1.26 -6.40 -28.82
C SER A 855 0.22 -6.48 -27.68
N THR A 856 0.56 -5.90 -26.53
CA THR A 856 -0.37 -5.79 -25.40
C THR A 856 -1.72 -5.24 -25.81
N TRP A 857 -1.71 -4.16 -26.60
CA TRP A 857 -2.91 -3.47 -27.06
C TRP A 857 -3.79 -4.32 -27.97
N PHE A 858 -3.20 -5.22 -28.76
CA PHE A 858 -3.94 -6.21 -29.54
C PHE A 858 -4.66 -7.20 -28.62
N SER A 859 -3.98 -7.67 -27.56
CA SER A 859 -4.62 -8.53 -26.56
C SER A 859 -5.80 -7.83 -25.86
N MET A 860 -5.65 -6.54 -25.54
CA MET A 860 -6.71 -5.77 -24.88
C MET A 860 -7.90 -5.46 -25.79
N ALA A 861 -7.68 -5.29 -27.10
CA ALA A 861 -8.77 -5.15 -28.06
C ALA A 861 -9.61 -6.43 -28.16
N ALA A 862 -8.95 -7.60 -28.17
CA ALA A 862 -9.63 -8.89 -28.18
C ALA A 862 -10.47 -9.12 -26.91
N LEU A 863 -9.93 -8.81 -25.72
CA LEU A 863 -10.70 -8.93 -24.48
C LEU A 863 -11.90 -7.99 -24.41
N ALA A 864 -11.78 -6.79 -24.95
CA ALA A 864 -12.90 -5.85 -24.97
C ALA A 864 -14.03 -6.35 -25.87
N LEU A 865 -13.70 -6.95 -27.03
CA LEU A 865 -14.65 -7.64 -27.89
C LEU A 865 -15.30 -8.85 -27.20
N GLU A 866 -14.48 -9.64 -26.50
CA GLU A 866 -14.97 -10.74 -25.66
C GLU A 866 -15.95 -10.27 -24.60
N ALA A 867 -15.62 -9.17 -23.91
CA ALA A 867 -16.50 -8.57 -22.94
C ALA A 867 -17.80 -8.06 -23.58
N ALA A 868 -17.77 -7.52 -24.80
CA ALA A 868 -18.99 -7.17 -25.53
C ALA A 868 -19.85 -8.40 -25.89
N GLY A 869 -19.25 -9.60 -25.94
CA GLY A 869 -19.91 -10.87 -26.21
C GLY A 869 -19.50 -11.52 -27.53
N TRP A 870 -18.52 -10.96 -28.24
CA TRP A 870 -17.94 -11.57 -29.45
C TRP A 870 -16.88 -12.60 -29.07
N PRO A 871 -16.78 -13.78 -29.72
CA PRO A 871 -17.50 -14.19 -30.92
C PRO A 871 -18.78 -15.00 -30.65
N SER A 872 -19.15 -15.23 -29.38
CA SER A 872 -20.38 -15.94 -29.02
C SER A 872 -21.62 -15.30 -29.66
N THR A 873 -21.61 -13.98 -29.79
CA THR A 873 -22.55 -13.19 -30.59
C THR A 873 -21.78 -12.51 -31.72
N ALA A 874 -22.20 -12.72 -32.98
CA ALA A 874 -21.50 -12.17 -34.15
C ALA A 874 -21.51 -10.63 -34.19
N THR A 875 -22.62 -10.02 -33.78
CA THR A 875 -22.83 -8.55 -33.76
C THR A 875 -23.29 -8.11 -32.37
N PRO A 876 -22.41 -8.16 -31.36
CA PRO A 876 -22.79 -7.81 -29.99
C PRO A 876 -23.28 -6.37 -29.89
N ALA A 877 -24.04 -6.08 -28.83
CA ALA A 877 -24.34 -4.69 -28.47
C ALA A 877 -23.04 -4.00 -28.01
N PRO A 878 -22.87 -2.69 -28.30
CA PRO A 878 -21.75 -1.93 -27.77
C PRO A 878 -21.77 -1.93 -26.23
N ILE A 879 -20.59 -1.92 -25.62
CA ILE A 879 -20.42 -1.55 -24.22
C ILE A 879 -20.88 -0.10 -24.06
N ASP A 880 -21.78 0.15 -23.11
CA ASP A 880 -22.50 1.42 -23.03
C ASP A 880 -21.58 2.57 -22.61
N GLU A 881 -20.75 2.38 -21.58
CA GLU A 881 -19.83 3.39 -21.05
C GLU A 881 -18.43 2.83 -20.79
N VAL A 882 -17.37 3.59 -21.07
CA VAL A 882 -16.00 3.25 -20.69
C VAL A 882 -15.24 4.45 -20.10
N PHE A 883 -14.61 4.27 -18.94
CA PHE A 883 -13.73 5.26 -18.31
C PHE A 883 -12.27 4.98 -18.65
N VAL A 884 -11.58 5.96 -19.25
CA VAL A 884 -10.18 5.82 -19.66
C VAL A 884 -9.36 7.06 -19.38
N ASP A 885 -8.05 6.85 -19.18
CA ASP A 885 -7.09 7.92 -19.25
C ASP A 885 -6.68 8.23 -20.72
N PRO A 886 -6.04 9.38 -20.98
CA PRO A 886 -5.69 9.80 -22.33
C PRO A 886 -4.67 8.91 -23.05
N ASP A 887 -3.78 8.23 -22.33
CA ASP A 887 -2.79 7.33 -22.93
C ASP A 887 -3.51 6.08 -23.49
N PHE A 888 -4.58 5.61 -22.85
CA PHE A 888 -5.38 4.45 -23.30
C PHE A 888 -6.35 4.77 -24.43
N LEU A 889 -6.78 6.03 -24.59
CA LEU A 889 -7.68 6.43 -25.67
C LEU A 889 -7.11 6.04 -27.05
N VAL A 890 -5.86 6.42 -27.33
CA VAL A 890 -5.23 6.21 -28.64
C VAL A 890 -4.60 4.82 -28.76
N ARG A 891 -4.15 4.24 -27.65
CA ARG A 891 -3.45 2.94 -27.64
C ARG A 891 -4.38 1.74 -27.60
N TRP A 892 -5.56 1.89 -27.00
CA TRP A 892 -6.49 0.78 -26.77
C TRP A 892 -7.88 1.09 -27.35
N VAL A 893 -8.53 2.17 -26.93
CA VAL A 893 -9.94 2.42 -27.28
C VAL A 893 -10.13 2.57 -28.78
N VAL A 894 -9.32 3.42 -29.44
CA VAL A 894 -9.42 3.61 -30.89
C VAL A 894 -9.09 2.33 -31.66
N PRO A 895 -7.96 1.62 -31.43
CA PRO A 895 -7.71 0.34 -32.10
C PRO A 895 -8.79 -0.72 -31.84
N ALA A 896 -9.36 -0.77 -30.64
CA ALA A 896 -10.43 -1.73 -30.31
C ALA A 896 -11.75 -1.38 -31.02
N GLN A 897 -12.09 -0.10 -31.15
CA GLN A 897 -13.21 0.36 -31.98
C GLN A 897 -13.02 -0.02 -33.45
N LEU A 898 -11.83 0.21 -34.01
CA LEU A 898 -11.50 -0.15 -35.40
C LEU A 898 -11.56 -1.66 -35.62
N ALA A 899 -10.99 -2.44 -34.71
CA ALA A 899 -11.08 -3.90 -34.75
C ALA A 899 -12.54 -4.38 -34.67
N SER A 900 -13.37 -3.75 -33.83
CA SER A 900 -14.79 -4.06 -33.73
C SER A 900 -15.55 -3.75 -35.01
N PHE A 901 -15.32 -2.59 -35.64
CA PHE A 901 -15.94 -2.29 -36.93
C PHE A 901 -15.50 -3.29 -38.01
N ALA A 902 -14.23 -3.68 -38.02
CA ALA A 902 -13.71 -4.65 -38.98
C ALA A 902 -14.35 -6.04 -38.83
N VAL A 903 -14.58 -6.52 -37.60
CA VAL A 903 -15.07 -7.89 -37.36
C VAL A 903 -16.57 -8.00 -37.10
N THR A 904 -17.22 -6.95 -36.60
CA THR A 904 -18.65 -6.93 -36.23
C THR A 904 -19.48 -5.91 -37.01
N GLY A 905 -18.85 -4.95 -37.71
CA GLY A 905 -19.54 -3.84 -38.36
C GLY A 905 -20.19 -2.83 -37.39
N ARG A 906 -19.93 -2.93 -36.08
CA ARG A 906 -20.52 -2.10 -35.04
C ARG A 906 -19.46 -1.48 -34.12
N PRO A 907 -19.77 -0.33 -33.49
CA PRO A 907 -18.89 0.23 -32.47
C PRO A 907 -18.83 -0.70 -31.26
N LEU A 908 -17.65 -0.75 -30.63
CA LEU A 908 -17.39 -1.49 -29.41
C LEU A 908 -17.86 -0.74 -28.16
N PHE A 909 -17.60 0.57 -28.11
CA PHE A 909 -18.00 1.45 -27.00
C PHE A 909 -18.93 2.54 -27.50
N ARG A 910 -20.03 2.82 -26.77
CA ARG A 910 -20.95 3.92 -27.10
C ARG A 910 -20.45 5.25 -26.52
N THR A 911 -20.27 5.34 -25.20
CA THR A 911 -19.81 6.56 -24.53
C THR A 911 -18.40 6.35 -23.95
N ILE A 912 -17.47 7.23 -24.31
CA ILE A 912 -16.06 7.18 -23.87
C ILE A 912 -15.78 8.37 -22.96
N HIS A 913 -15.68 8.12 -21.65
CA HIS A 913 -15.32 9.11 -20.65
C HIS A 913 -13.80 9.18 -20.49
N VAL A 914 -13.21 10.29 -20.92
CA VAL A 914 -11.76 10.52 -20.87
C VAL A 914 -11.45 11.48 -19.72
N HIS A 915 -10.99 10.93 -18.60
CA HIS A 915 -10.56 11.72 -17.44
C HIS A 915 -9.10 12.19 -17.60
N GLY A 916 -8.68 13.21 -16.85
CA GLY A 916 -7.27 13.64 -16.84
C GLY A 916 -6.35 12.61 -16.17
N SER A 917 -5.04 12.66 -16.46
CA SER A 917 -4.05 11.81 -15.80
C SER A 917 -3.76 12.31 -14.39
N ILE A 918 -3.59 11.42 -13.40
CA ILE A 918 -3.31 11.82 -12.02
C ILE A 918 -1.83 12.19 -11.81
N HIS A 919 -1.61 13.34 -11.17
CA HIS A 919 -0.34 13.86 -10.68
C HIS A 919 -0.43 14.10 -9.16
N VAL A 920 0.68 14.01 -8.43
CA VAL A 920 0.73 14.35 -6.99
C VAL A 920 1.55 15.63 -6.83
N VAL A 921 0.97 16.63 -6.15
CA VAL A 921 1.65 17.91 -5.85
C VAL A 921 1.38 18.30 -4.40
N GLU A 922 2.42 18.64 -3.64
CA GLU A 922 2.30 19.46 -2.42
C GLU A 922 3.52 20.36 -2.21
N GLY A 923 3.30 21.57 -1.68
CA GLY A 923 4.10 22.78 -1.91
C GLY A 923 5.52 22.91 -1.33
N SER A 924 6.26 23.79 -2.04
CA SER A 924 7.55 24.45 -1.80
C SER A 924 8.79 23.59 -1.55
N LEU A 925 9.45 23.16 -2.63
CA LEU A 925 10.91 23.08 -2.72
C LEU A 925 11.33 23.34 -4.18
N SER A 926 12.42 24.09 -4.37
CA SER A 926 12.97 24.52 -5.65
C SER A 926 13.32 23.35 -6.57
N VAL A 927 13.31 23.61 -7.87
CA VAL A 927 13.40 22.67 -9.00
C VAL A 927 14.75 21.90 -9.07
N ASP A 928 15.69 22.15 -8.15
CA ASP A 928 17.11 21.79 -8.28
C ASP A 928 17.65 20.77 -7.25
N ALA A 929 16.81 20.03 -6.51
CA ALA A 929 17.31 19.02 -5.56
C ALA A 929 17.75 17.69 -6.27
N PRO A 930 18.91 17.10 -5.93
CA PRO A 930 19.48 15.95 -6.64
C PRO A 930 18.65 14.65 -6.57
N ARG A 931 18.78 13.82 -7.62
CA ARG A 931 18.14 12.51 -7.83
C ARG A 931 18.82 11.37 -7.05
N GLU A 932 18.85 11.42 -5.72
CA GLU A 932 19.30 10.26 -4.93
C GLU A 932 18.14 9.30 -4.59
N SER A 933 18.46 8.00 -4.51
CA SER A 933 17.56 6.92 -4.11
C SER A 933 17.02 7.18 -2.71
N ASP A 934 15.70 7.32 -2.62
CA ASP A 934 15.03 7.58 -1.36
C ASP A 934 14.55 6.26 -0.76
N ASP A 935 15.35 5.71 0.16
CA ASP A 935 15.12 4.43 0.83
C ASP A 935 14.06 4.51 1.96
N ARG A 936 13.34 5.64 2.07
CA ARG A 936 12.25 5.79 3.06
C ARG A 936 11.02 4.95 2.69
N PRO A 937 10.25 4.47 3.70
CA PRO A 937 8.99 3.77 3.49
C PRO A 937 8.00 4.59 2.64
N ASP A 938 7.16 3.94 1.82
CA ASP A 938 6.23 4.60 0.89
C ASP A 938 5.30 5.62 1.58
N GLU A 939 4.98 5.40 2.86
CA GLU A 939 4.17 6.29 3.70
C GLU A 939 4.80 7.69 3.88
N GLN A 940 6.13 7.78 3.78
CA GLN A 940 6.92 9.01 3.89
C GLN A 940 7.26 9.62 2.53
N ARG A 941 7.26 8.82 1.44
CA ARG A 941 7.45 9.33 0.06
C ARG A 941 6.33 10.27 -0.36
N PHE A 942 5.11 10.02 0.11
CA PHE A 942 3.95 10.91 -0.07
C PHE A 942 4.17 12.32 0.54
N VAL A 943 5.05 12.46 1.52
CA VAL A 943 5.19 13.66 2.36
C VAL A 943 6.28 14.64 1.86
N ARG A 944 7.14 14.27 0.90
CA ARG A 944 8.38 15.07 0.64
C ARG A 944 8.78 15.34 -0.80
N ARG A 945 8.16 14.79 -1.85
CA ARG A 945 8.59 15.03 -3.23
C ARG A 945 7.47 15.56 -4.14
N VAL A 946 7.66 16.77 -4.63
CA VAL A 946 6.92 17.33 -5.76
C VAL A 946 7.36 16.60 -7.02
N TYR A 947 6.42 16.00 -7.75
CA TYR A 947 6.67 15.54 -9.11
C TYR A 947 5.78 16.33 -10.07
N PRO A 948 6.33 17.27 -10.87
CA PRO A 948 5.56 18.02 -11.87
C PRO A 948 5.13 17.15 -13.08
N ARG A 949 5.24 15.81 -12.97
CA ARG A 949 5.04 14.84 -14.06
C ARG A 949 4.10 13.72 -13.61
N PRO A 950 3.38 13.05 -14.54
CA PRO A 950 2.43 11.98 -14.20
C PRO A 950 3.10 10.84 -13.40
N MET A 951 2.34 10.18 -12.52
CA MET A 951 2.79 8.99 -11.77
C MET A 951 3.15 7.85 -12.74
N ARG A 952 4.38 7.32 -12.64
CA ARG A 952 4.88 6.20 -13.46
C ARG A 952 5.91 5.38 -12.68
N SER A 953 5.80 4.05 -12.74
CA SER A 953 6.71 3.09 -12.08
C SER A 953 8.19 3.37 -12.34
N GLY A 954 8.56 3.66 -13.58
CA GLY A 954 9.94 4.00 -13.99
C GLY A 954 10.51 5.30 -13.41
N ARG A 955 9.73 6.11 -12.69
CA ARG A 955 10.17 7.39 -12.09
C ARG A 955 10.30 7.37 -10.57
N GLY A 956 9.96 6.25 -9.92
CA GLY A 956 10.01 6.15 -8.45
C GLY A 956 9.04 7.08 -7.72
N ASN A 957 7.99 7.57 -8.40
CA ASN A 957 6.97 8.47 -7.85
C ASN A 957 5.59 7.79 -7.69
N VAL A 958 5.57 6.45 -7.61
CA VAL A 958 4.35 5.66 -7.45
C VAL A 958 3.98 5.56 -5.97
N VAL A 959 2.70 5.77 -5.68
CA VAL A 959 2.11 5.52 -4.37
C VAL A 959 1.11 4.38 -4.52
N GLU A 960 1.25 3.37 -3.68
CA GLU A 960 0.30 2.27 -3.63
C GLU A 960 -1.00 2.71 -2.93
N PRO A 961 -2.18 2.44 -3.52
CA PRO A 961 -3.50 2.72 -2.93
C PRO A 961 -3.66 2.17 -1.52
N SER A 962 -3.18 0.94 -1.26
CA SER A 962 -3.24 0.29 0.05
C SER A 962 -2.64 1.15 1.18
N THR A 963 -1.56 1.87 0.89
CA THR A 963 -0.91 2.79 1.83
C THR A 963 -1.83 3.96 2.21
N LEU A 964 -2.53 4.54 1.23
CA LEU A 964 -3.46 5.64 1.47
C LEU A 964 -4.76 5.17 2.11
N ILE A 965 -5.23 3.95 1.80
CA ILE A 965 -6.40 3.33 2.47
C ILE A 965 -6.10 3.15 3.96
N ARG A 966 -4.94 2.56 4.31
CA ARG A 966 -4.52 2.42 5.73
C ARG A 966 -4.48 3.76 6.46
N ARG A 967 -4.01 4.82 5.79
CA ARG A 967 -3.85 6.15 6.39
C ARG A 967 -5.17 6.92 6.49
N PHE A 968 -5.98 6.94 5.43
CA PHE A 968 -7.15 7.83 5.31
C PHE A 968 -8.50 7.11 5.39
N GLY A 969 -8.58 5.83 5.00
CA GLY A 969 -9.81 5.06 4.76
C GLY A 969 -10.17 5.03 3.27
N ALA A 970 -10.82 3.97 2.80
CA ALA A 970 -11.16 3.79 1.39
C ALA A 970 -12.18 4.85 0.92
N ASP A 971 -13.23 5.11 1.71
CA ASP A 971 -14.24 6.13 1.37
C ASP A 971 -13.66 7.54 1.24
N ALA A 972 -12.71 7.89 2.11
CA ALA A 972 -12.02 9.18 2.05
C ALA A 972 -11.14 9.28 0.79
N LEU A 973 -10.49 8.19 0.39
CA LEU A 973 -9.68 8.14 -0.82
C LEU A 973 -10.54 8.23 -2.08
N ARG A 974 -11.68 7.52 -2.12
CA ARG A 974 -12.69 7.64 -3.20
C ARG A 974 -13.18 9.07 -3.34
N LEU A 975 -13.67 9.68 -2.25
CA LEU A 975 -14.10 11.08 -2.25
C LEU A 975 -12.96 12.01 -2.71
N GLY A 976 -11.73 11.76 -2.27
CA GLY A 976 -10.54 12.47 -2.72
C GLY A 976 -10.31 12.41 -4.23
N TYR A 977 -10.50 11.24 -4.87
CA TYR A 977 -10.40 11.09 -6.32
C TYR A 977 -11.42 11.97 -7.06
N LEU A 978 -12.68 11.97 -6.62
CA LEU A 978 -13.74 12.77 -7.26
C LEU A 978 -13.47 14.27 -7.10
N LEU A 979 -12.98 14.71 -5.93
CA LEU A 979 -12.57 16.10 -5.69
C LEU A 979 -11.33 16.54 -6.49
N CYS A 980 -10.70 15.66 -7.25
CA CYS A 980 -9.62 16.02 -8.15
C CYS A 980 -10.09 16.19 -9.61
N LEU A 981 -11.33 15.82 -9.93
CA LEU A 981 -11.95 16.13 -11.22
C LEU A 981 -12.07 17.66 -11.38
N ASP A 982 -11.79 18.14 -12.59
CA ASP A 982 -12.00 19.52 -13.10
C ASP A 982 -11.22 20.69 -12.49
N VAL A 983 -10.01 20.46 -11.97
CA VAL A 983 -9.24 21.56 -11.35
C VAL A 983 -8.51 22.47 -12.38
N ASP A 984 -8.08 21.98 -13.55
CA ASP A 984 -7.23 22.78 -14.47
C ASP A 984 -7.38 22.39 -15.97
N GLY A 985 -8.57 22.43 -16.56
CA GLY A 985 -8.72 22.19 -18.02
C GLY A 985 -8.37 20.75 -18.50
N GLY A 986 -8.23 19.81 -17.56
CA GLY A 986 -8.55 18.39 -17.75
C GLY A 986 -7.56 17.50 -18.52
N ARG A 987 -6.25 17.83 -18.51
CA ARG A 987 -5.19 16.84 -18.80
C ARG A 987 -4.48 16.32 -17.54
N VAL A 988 -4.47 17.13 -16.48
CA VAL A 988 -3.77 16.87 -15.22
C VAL A 988 -4.77 16.92 -14.06
N VAL A 989 -4.78 15.88 -13.24
CA VAL A 989 -5.63 15.73 -12.05
C VAL A 989 -4.70 15.70 -10.84
N THR A 990 -4.72 16.73 -10.01
CA THR A 990 -3.76 16.84 -8.89
C THR A 990 -4.36 16.31 -7.59
N LEU A 991 -3.82 15.21 -7.06
CA LEU A 991 -4.15 14.75 -5.72
C LEU A 991 -3.17 15.35 -4.70
N SER A 992 -3.69 15.93 -3.62
CA SER A 992 -2.90 16.54 -2.54
C SER A 992 -3.32 15.99 -1.18
N GLU A 993 -2.40 16.00 -0.21
CA GLU A 993 -2.73 15.59 1.15
C GLU A 993 -3.84 16.47 1.75
N GLY A 994 -3.82 17.77 1.46
CA GLY A 994 -4.87 18.70 1.89
C GLY A 994 -6.29 18.26 1.49
N ARG A 995 -6.48 17.82 0.24
CA ARG A 995 -7.77 17.30 -0.26
C ARG A 995 -8.16 16.00 0.42
N LEU A 996 -7.23 15.06 0.57
CA LEU A 996 -7.49 13.79 1.28
C LEU A 996 -7.83 14.00 2.76
N ARG A 997 -7.15 14.93 3.44
CA ARG A 997 -7.50 15.33 4.81
C ARG A 997 -8.89 15.95 4.86
N GLY A 998 -9.27 16.77 3.87
CA GLY A 998 -10.61 17.33 3.73
C GLY A 998 -11.68 16.25 3.60
N ALA A 999 -11.50 15.34 2.63
CA ALA A 999 -12.39 14.21 2.39
C ALA A 999 -12.55 13.33 3.65
N ARG A 1000 -11.44 12.99 4.31
CA ARG A 1000 -11.47 12.23 5.57
C ARG A 1000 -12.24 12.96 6.66
N ARG A 1001 -12.02 14.28 6.83
CA ARG A 1001 -12.76 15.08 7.83
C ARG A 1001 -14.25 15.05 7.57
N ALA A 1002 -14.69 15.17 6.31
CA ALA A 1002 -16.11 15.11 5.97
C ALA A 1002 -16.73 13.76 6.34
N VAL A 1003 -16.16 12.65 5.86
CA VAL A 1003 -16.65 11.29 6.14
C VAL A 1003 -16.69 11.00 7.65
N GLN A 1004 -15.61 11.34 8.37
CA GLN A 1004 -15.53 11.13 9.82
C GLN A 1004 -16.47 12.03 10.61
N SER A 1005 -16.63 13.30 10.19
CA SER A 1005 -17.57 14.23 10.82
C SER A 1005 -18.99 13.70 10.68
N PHE A 1006 -19.43 13.36 9.45
CA PHE A 1006 -20.75 12.83 9.20
C PHE A 1006 -21.05 11.59 10.06
N ALA A 1007 -20.23 10.54 9.94
CA ALA A 1007 -20.40 9.30 10.69
C ALA A 1007 -20.36 9.52 12.22
N GLY A 1008 -19.44 10.37 12.69
CA GLY A 1008 -19.29 10.72 14.10
C GLY A 1008 -20.50 11.47 14.67
N LYS A 1009 -21.08 12.40 13.90
CA LYS A 1009 -22.29 13.14 14.28
C LYS A 1009 -23.51 12.24 14.33
N VAL A 1010 -23.67 11.36 13.33
CA VAL A 1010 -24.73 10.34 13.33
C VAL A 1010 -24.63 9.46 14.57
N ALA A 1011 -23.45 8.91 14.89
CA ALA A 1011 -23.23 8.15 16.12
C ALA A 1011 -23.53 8.94 17.39
N GLY A 1012 -23.11 10.20 17.42
CA GLY A 1012 -23.36 11.10 18.52
C GLY A 1012 -24.85 11.22 18.81
N LEU A 1013 -25.67 11.45 17.78
CA LEU A 1013 -27.12 11.54 17.90
C LEU A 1013 -27.73 10.21 18.35
N PHE A 1014 -27.35 9.09 17.74
CA PHE A 1014 -27.85 7.77 18.17
C PHE A 1014 -27.51 7.43 19.62
N ARG A 1015 -26.41 7.96 20.18
CA ARG A 1015 -26.10 7.82 21.62
C ARG A 1015 -27.03 8.62 22.53
N LEU A 1016 -27.61 9.71 22.04
CA LEU A 1016 -28.55 10.53 22.80
C LEU A 1016 -29.95 9.90 22.84
N PHE A 1017 -30.27 8.99 21.90
CA PHE A 1017 -31.55 8.29 21.80
C PHE A 1017 -31.64 7.18 22.86
N GLN A 1018 -31.96 7.54 24.11
CA GLN A 1018 -32.26 6.57 25.17
C GLN A 1018 -33.77 6.39 25.33
N PRO A 1019 -34.31 5.15 25.33
CA PRO A 1019 -35.73 4.89 25.57
C PRO A 1019 -36.12 5.16 27.04
N PRO A 1020 -37.41 5.46 27.32
CA PRO A 1020 -38.51 5.58 26.36
C PRO A 1020 -38.46 6.91 25.59
N MET A 1021 -38.65 6.85 24.28
CA MET A 1021 -38.78 8.03 23.41
C MET A 1021 -40.25 8.13 22.99
N VAL A 1022 -40.84 9.30 23.15
CA VAL A 1022 -42.26 9.53 22.78
C VAL A 1022 -42.28 10.27 21.45
N ALA A 1023 -43.34 10.11 20.65
CA ALA A 1023 -43.54 10.95 19.48
C ALA A 1023 -43.78 12.40 19.94
N GLY A 1024 -42.73 13.24 19.94
CA GLY A 1024 -42.83 14.68 20.15
C GLY A 1024 -43.12 15.44 18.85
N ALA A 1025 -43.59 16.68 18.96
CA ALA A 1025 -43.74 17.58 17.81
C ALA A 1025 -42.37 17.91 17.20
N ALA A 1026 -42.25 17.83 15.88
CA ALA A 1026 -41.01 18.14 15.18
C ALA A 1026 -40.69 19.63 15.22
N HIS A 1027 -39.42 19.95 15.46
CA HIS A 1027 -38.95 21.34 15.45
C HIS A 1027 -38.65 21.78 14.00
N LEU A 1028 -38.68 23.09 13.74
CA LEU A 1028 -38.40 23.65 12.41
C LEU A 1028 -37.07 23.16 11.81
N SER A 1029 -36.05 23.02 12.65
CA SER A 1029 -34.74 22.48 12.27
C SER A 1029 -34.76 21.01 11.83
N ASP A 1030 -35.73 20.23 12.33
CA ASP A 1030 -35.87 18.81 12.00
C ASP A 1030 -36.49 18.67 10.61
N HIS A 1031 -37.51 19.50 10.30
CA HIS A 1031 -38.04 19.64 8.95
C HIS A 1031 -37.00 20.17 7.96
N TRP A 1032 -36.23 21.19 8.37
CA TRP A 1032 -35.18 21.77 7.53
C TRP A 1032 -34.13 20.74 7.10
N ILE A 1033 -33.57 19.96 8.03
CA ILE A 1033 -32.49 19.02 7.66
C ILE A 1033 -33.00 17.90 6.76
N VAL A 1034 -34.25 17.45 6.95
CA VAL A 1034 -34.89 16.47 6.07
C VAL A 1034 -35.11 17.05 4.67
N ALA A 1035 -35.58 18.30 4.56
CA ALA A 1035 -35.72 18.99 3.28
C ALA A 1035 -34.38 19.20 2.57
N ARG A 1036 -33.32 19.55 3.31
CA ARG A 1036 -31.94 19.67 2.78
C ARG A 1036 -31.41 18.34 2.28
N ALA A 1037 -31.65 17.24 3.00
CA ALA A 1037 -31.25 15.91 2.57
C ALA A 1037 -31.97 15.48 1.28
N ARG A 1038 -33.27 15.77 1.14
CA ARG A 1038 -34.02 15.52 -0.09
C ARG A 1038 -33.51 16.34 -1.26
N ALA A 1039 -33.29 17.65 -1.07
CA ALA A 1039 -32.74 18.51 -2.11
C ALA A 1039 -31.34 18.05 -2.56
N ALA A 1040 -30.49 17.63 -1.61
CA ALA A 1040 -29.17 17.08 -1.91
C ALA A 1040 -29.26 15.77 -2.72
N ARG A 1041 -30.24 14.91 -2.40
CA ARG A 1041 -30.53 13.69 -3.16
C ARG A 1041 -30.98 14.00 -4.59
N GLU A 1042 -31.88 14.95 -4.79
CA GLU A 1042 -32.36 15.37 -6.12
C GLU A 1042 -31.21 15.98 -6.94
N ALA A 1043 -30.43 16.88 -6.36
CA ALA A 1043 -29.26 17.46 -7.02
C ALA A 1043 -28.21 16.40 -7.39
N ALA A 1044 -27.98 15.42 -6.50
CA ALA A 1044 -27.06 14.31 -6.79
C ALA A 1044 -27.58 13.42 -7.92
N ARG A 1045 -28.89 13.13 -7.97
CA ARG A 1045 -29.53 12.39 -9.08
C ARG A 1045 -29.27 13.10 -10.41
N ASP A 1046 -29.59 14.39 -10.48
CA ASP A 1046 -29.40 15.20 -11.67
C ASP A 1046 -27.93 15.25 -12.12
N ALA A 1047 -27.01 15.37 -11.16
CA ALA A 1047 -25.58 15.36 -11.44
C ALA A 1047 -25.08 13.99 -11.99
N TYR A 1048 -25.57 12.87 -11.47
CA TYR A 1048 -25.26 11.55 -12.03
C TYR A 1048 -25.83 11.37 -13.44
N GLU A 1049 -27.04 11.85 -13.70
CA GLU A 1049 -27.67 11.79 -15.03
C GLU A 1049 -26.88 12.61 -16.06
N ARG A 1050 -26.22 13.70 -15.64
CA ARG A 1050 -25.30 14.50 -16.47
C ARG A 1050 -23.83 14.06 -16.43
N HIS A 1051 -23.49 12.93 -15.82
CA HIS A 1051 -22.12 12.43 -15.64
C HIS A 1051 -21.17 13.37 -14.85
N SER A 1052 -21.72 14.29 -14.04
CA SER A 1052 -20.99 15.28 -13.26
C SER A 1052 -20.58 14.74 -11.88
N LEU A 1053 -19.62 13.81 -11.85
CA LEU A 1053 -19.21 13.13 -10.60
C LEU A 1053 -18.56 14.07 -9.58
N ARG A 1054 -17.90 15.15 -10.05
CA ARG A 1054 -17.33 16.17 -9.17
C ARG A 1054 -18.39 16.89 -8.36
N GLU A 1055 -19.45 17.32 -9.04
CA GLU A 1055 -20.57 18.04 -8.45
C GLU A 1055 -21.23 17.22 -7.33
N VAL A 1056 -21.39 15.91 -7.53
CA VAL A 1056 -21.90 15.02 -6.47
C VAL A 1056 -21.01 15.03 -5.22
N ALA A 1057 -19.69 15.04 -5.38
CA ALA A 1057 -18.76 15.12 -4.26
C ALA A 1057 -18.89 16.46 -3.52
N ASP A 1058 -19.04 17.57 -4.24
CA ASP A 1058 -19.24 18.89 -3.63
C ASP A 1058 -20.59 18.97 -2.89
N ILE A 1059 -21.68 18.43 -3.46
CA ILE A 1059 -23.00 18.33 -2.79
C ILE A 1059 -22.90 17.51 -1.48
N PHE A 1060 -22.12 16.42 -1.48
CA PHE A 1060 -21.90 15.61 -0.28
C PHE A 1060 -21.22 16.39 0.85
N LEU A 1061 -20.21 17.20 0.50
CA LEU A 1061 -19.53 18.07 1.46
C LEU A 1061 -20.50 19.09 2.06
N ASP A 1062 -21.30 19.74 1.20
CA ASP A 1062 -22.30 20.73 1.61
C ASP A 1062 -23.33 20.17 2.61
N VAL A 1063 -23.92 19.01 2.31
CA VAL A 1063 -24.94 18.41 3.17
C VAL A 1063 -24.35 17.84 4.47
N THR A 1064 -23.08 17.43 4.44
CA THR A 1064 -22.36 16.99 5.65
C THR A 1064 -22.14 18.13 6.64
N ASP A 1065 -21.84 19.33 6.14
CA ASP A 1065 -21.70 20.53 6.96
C ASP A 1065 -23.06 20.94 7.54
N ASP A 1066 -24.13 20.93 6.72
CA ASP A 1066 -25.51 21.21 7.16
C ASP A 1066 -25.96 20.22 8.25
N PHE A 1067 -25.66 18.92 8.09
CA PHE A 1067 -25.95 17.90 9.11
C PHE A 1067 -25.13 18.08 10.39
N SER A 1068 -23.88 18.53 10.27
CA SER A 1068 -23.02 18.81 11.42
C SER A 1068 -23.57 19.95 12.29
N LEU A 1069 -24.14 20.98 11.65
CA LEU A 1069 -24.88 22.06 12.32
C LEU A 1069 -26.12 21.52 13.02
N TYR A 1070 -26.96 20.75 12.30
CA TYR A 1070 -28.17 20.14 12.85
C TYR A 1070 -27.89 19.30 14.10
N ALA A 1071 -26.86 18.46 14.06
CA ALA A 1071 -26.47 17.62 15.19
C ALA A 1071 -26.05 18.44 16.42
N GLY A 1072 -25.46 19.62 16.21
CA GLY A 1072 -25.17 20.58 17.29
C GLY A 1072 -26.44 21.14 17.95
N LEU A 1073 -27.43 21.52 17.14
CA LEU A 1073 -28.73 22.00 17.62
C LEU A 1073 -29.49 20.92 18.41
N ALA A 1074 -29.52 19.69 17.91
CA ALA A 1074 -30.14 18.56 18.59
C ALA A 1074 -29.47 18.26 19.95
N ALA A 1075 -28.14 18.35 20.02
CA ALA A 1075 -27.41 18.18 21.28
C ALA A 1075 -27.65 19.33 22.28
N ALA A 1076 -27.92 20.55 21.81
CA ALA A 1076 -28.34 21.66 22.67
C ALA A 1076 -29.73 21.40 23.27
N ARG A 1077 -30.71 21.03 22.44
CA ARG A 1077 -32.08 20.69 22.89
C ARG A 1077 -32.12 19.58 23.94
N ARG A 1078 -31.23 18.58 23.83
CA ARG A 1078 -31.09 17.53 24.85
C ARG A 1078 -30.62 18.08 26.20
N ARG A 1079 -29.70 19.06 26.20
CA ARG A 1079 -29.22 19.69 27.44
C ARG A 1079 -30.31 20.48 28.15
N GLU A 1080 -31.32 20.92 27.39
CA GLU A 1080 -32.50 21.64 27.90
C GLU A 1080 -33.63 20.72 28.33
N GLY A 1081 -33.44 19.40 28.29
CA GLY A 1081 -34.43 18.43 28.75
C GLY A 1081 -35.52 18.11 27.73
N THR A 1082 -35.37 18.52 26.47
CA THR A 1082 -36.34 18.20 25.40
C THR A 1082 -36.30 16.71 25.06
N ASP A 1083 -37.46 16.12 24.78
CA ASP A 1083 -37.56 14.77 24.22
C ASP A 1083 -36.99 14.74 22.79
N LEU A 1084 -36.26 13.67 22.45
CA LEU A 1084 -35.55 13.55 21.18
C LEU A 1084 -36.27 12.65 20.16
N GLY A 1085 -37.54 12.30 20.39
CA GLY A 1085 -38.35 11.48 19.50
C GLY A 1085 -38.33 11.95 18.05
N ALA A 1086 -38.65 13.24 17.83
CA ALA A 1086 -38.65 13.85 16.51
C ALA A 1086 -37.24 13.92 15.88
N VAL A 1087 -36.21 14.22 16.68
CA VAL A 1087 -34.81 14.25 16.22
C VAL A 1087 -34.36 12.89 15.70
N ARG A 1088 -34.75 11.81 16.37
CA ARG A 1088 -34.48 10.43 15.92
C ARG A 1088 -35.16 10.14 14.60
N SER A 1089 -36.46 10.42 14.48
CA SER A 1089 -37.20 10.22 13.23
C SER A 1089 -36.58 11.02 12.07
N ALA A 1090 -36.27 12.30 12.29
CA ALA A 1090 -35.60 13.14 11.29
C ALA A 1090 -34.21 12.61 10.90
N THR A 1091 -33.41 12.14 11.88
CA THR A 1091 -32.09 11.56 11.61
C THR A 1091 -32.19 10.28 10.76
N VAL A 1092 -33.14 9.39 11.08
CA VAL A 1092 -33.40 8.19 10.27
C VAL A 1092 -33.81 8.59 8.86
N ARG A 1093 -34.70 9.58 8.73
CA ARG A 1093 -35.16 10.05 7.42
C ARG A 1093 -34.05 10.67 6.58
N VAL A 1094 -33.18 11.48 7.19
CA VAL A 1094 -31.98 12.02 6.52
C VAL A 1094 -31.11 10.89 5.98
N LEU A 1095 -30.87 9.83 6.76
CA LEU A 1095 -30.06 8.69 6.31
C LEU A 1095 -30.74 7.90 5.17
N GLU A 1096 -32.06 7.78 5.18
CA GLU A 1096 -32.83 7.17 4.08
C GLU A 1096 -32.72 7.98 2.77
N GLU A 1097 -32.70 9.31 2.85
CA GLU A 1097 -32.55 10.18 1.67
C GLU A 1097 -31.09 10.21 1.16
N LEU A 1098 -30.11 10.28 2.06
CA LEU A 1098 -28.69 10.41 1.70
C LEU A 1098 -28.03 9.08 1.30
N GLY A 1099 -28.46 7.96 1.88
CA GLY A 1099 -27.85 6.65 1.67
C GLY A 1099 -27.75 6.25 0.20
N PRO A 1100 -28.86 6.24 -0.56
CA PRO A 1100 -28.82 5.92 -1.99
C PRO A 1100 -28.02 6.93 -2.84
N ALA A 1101 -28.05 8.22 -2.48
CA ALA A 1101 -27.38 9.28 -3.26
C ALA A 1101 -25.85 9.27 -3.10
N PHE A 1102 -25.35 9.02 -1.89
CA PHE A 1102 -23.92 9.12 -1.55
C PHE A 1102 -23.24 7.78 -1.24
N GLY A 1103 -24.01 6.69 -1.13
CA GLY A 1103 -23.48 5.33 -1.12
C GLY A 1103 -22.61 4.97 -2.34
N PRO A 1104 -22.87 5.49 -3.56
CA PRO A 1104 -21.94 5.31 -4.68
C PRO A 1104 -20.54 5.90 -4.43
N LEU A 1105 -20.45 7.02 -3.69
CA LEU A 1105 -19.17 7.68 -3.37
C LEU A 1105 -18.46 7.02 -2.20
N CYS A 1106 -19.20 6.84 -1.09
CA CYS A 1106 -18.69 6.33 0.18
C CYS A 1106 -19.44 5.05 0.57
N PRO A 1107 -19.23 3.93 -0.14
CA PRO A 1107 -20.02 2.71 0.05
C PRO A 1107 -19.90 2.15 1.47
N TYR A 1108 -18.72 2.18 2.09
CA TYR A 1108 -18.51 1.50 3.37
C TYR A 1108 -19.26 2.19 4.51
N VAL A 1109 -19.12 3.52 4.63
CA VAL A 1109 -19.74 4.28 5.71
C VAL A 1109 -21.26 4.23 5.59
N PHE A 1110 -21.81 4.38 4.39
CA PHE A 1110 -23.26 4.40 4.19
C PHE A 1110 -23.88 3.01 4.35
N GLU A 1111 -23.18 1.94 3.98
CA GLU A 1111 -23.67 0.59 4.22
C GLU A 1111 -23.65 0.21 5.70
N LYS A 1112 -22.61 0.62 6.45
CA LYS A 1112 -22.60 0.47 7.92
C LYS A 1112 -23.75 1.25 8.58
N LEU A 1113 -23.97 2.48 8.16
CA LEU A 1113 -25.06 3.32 8.68
C LEU A 1113 -26.46 2.79 8.30
N ALA A 1114 -26.58 2.09 7.17
CA ALA A 1114 -27.84 1.45 6.75
C ALA A 1114 -28.27 0.30 7.68
N VAL A 1115 -27.32 -0.44 8.26
CA VAL A 1115 -27.63 -1.47 9.26
C VAL A 1115 -28.27 -0.82 10.50
N TRP A 1116 -27.74 0.31 10.94
CA TRP A 1116 -28.21 1.01 12.15
C TRP A 1116 -29.60 1.61 12.03
N THR A 1117 -30.00 1.97 10.81
CA THR A 1117 -31.33 2.50 10.49
C THR A 1117 -32.36 1.37 10.37
N ARG A 1118 -32.02 0.23 9.74
CA ARG A 1118 -32.92 -0.94 9.64
C ARG A 1118 -33.37 -1.49 10.99
N GLU A 1119 -32.49 -1.48 11.98
CA GLU A 1119 -32.80 -1.93 13.35
C GLU A 1119 -33.65 -0.95 14.16
N ARG A 1120 -33.84 0.29 13.68
CA ARG A 1120 -34.48 1.39 14.42
C ARG A 1120 -35.57 2.06 13.60
N ARG A 1121 -36.83 1.63 13.80
CA ARG A 1121 -38.00 2.27 13.17
C ARG A 1121 -38.15 3.74 13.59
N PRO A 1122 -38.64 4.64 12.71
CA PRO A 1122 -39.08 5.97 13.09
C PRO A 1122 -40.20 5.89 14.13
N VAL A 1123 -40.27 6.87 15.01
CA VAL A 1123 -41.25 6.93 16.12
C VAL A 1123 -42.49 7.75 15.73
N SER A 1124 -42.44 8.42 14.57
CA SER A 1124 -43.47 9.31 14.01
C SER A 1124 -43.28 9.43 12.49
N ASP A 1125 -44.37 9.63 11.75
CA ASP A 1125 -44.34 9.95 10.32
C ASP A 1125 -44.07 11.44 10.11
N PHE A 1126 -43.10 11.74 9.25
CA PHE A 1126 -42.86 13.09 8.75
C PHE A 1126 -43.63 13.24 7.43
N ASP A 1127 -44.77 13.93 7.44
CA ASP A 1127 -45.40 14.40 6.21
C ASP A 1127 -44.52 15.53 5.64
N VAL A 1128 -44.15 15.39 4.37
CA VAL A 1128 -43.25 16.31 3.67
C VAL A 1128 -43.98 16.96 2.49
N SER A 1129 -45.30 16.93 2.50
CA SER A 1129 -46.12 17.78 1.65
C SER A 1129 -46.30 19.15 2.33
N ALA A 1130 -46.01 20.22 1.59
CA ALA A 1130 -45.92 21.63 1.99
C ALA A 1130 -44.58 22.07 2.63
N ASP A 1131 -43.73 22.76 1.85
CA ASP A 1131 -43.44 24.19 2.05
C ASP A 1131 -42.06 24.63 1.52
N VAL A 1132 -42.12 25.28 0.36
CA VAL A 1132 -41.09 26.16 -0.24
C VAL A 1132 -40.62 27.26 0.75
N TRP A 1133 -41.38 27.52 1.82
CA TRP A 1133 -41.16 28.59 2.80
C TRP A 1133 -40.08 28.31 3.85
N GLN A 1134 -39.77 27.04 4.15
CA GLN A 1134 -38.79 26.68 5.20
C GLN A 1134 -37.33 26.69 4.71
N HIS A 1135 -37.12 26.64 3.39
CA HIS A 1135 -35.81 26.78 2.75
C HIS A 1135 -35.26 28.22 2.84
N ALA A 1136 -36.14 29.23 2.80
CA ALA A 1136 -35.76 30.64 2.80
C ALA A 1136 -35.13 31.11 4.13
N LEU A 1137 -35.61 30.60 5.26
CA LEU A 1137 -35.18 31.05 6.60
C LEU A 1137 -33.72 30.72 6.92
N VAL A 1138 -33.20 29.61 6.41
CA VAL A 1138 -31.85 29.10 6.73
C VAL A 1138 -30.83 29.36 5.61
N VAL A 1139 -31.26 29.49 4.36
CA VAL A 1139 -30.41 30.04 3.29
C VAL A 1139 -29.91 31.45 3.68
N GLU A 1140 -30.74 32.24 4.35
CA GLU A 1140 -30.37 33.54 4.92
C GLU A 1140 -29.46 33.42 6.17
N LEU A 1141 -29.57 32.35 6.98
CA LEU A 1141 -28.60 32.06 8.06
C LEU A 1141 -27.22 31.62 7.53
N ARG A 1142 -27.16 30.96 6.36
CA ARG A 1142 -25.90 30.58 5.66
C ARG A 1142 -25.19 31.80 5.03
N ARG A 1143 -25.95 32.84 4.65
CA ARG A 1143 -25.47 34.10 4.06
C ARG A 1143 -24.94 35.14 5.05
N ALA A 1144 -24.87 34.83 6.34
CA ALA A 1144 -24.21 35.69 7.32
C ALA A 1144 -22.74 35.31 7.61
N PRO A 1145 -21.77 35.51 6.69
CA PRO A 1145 -20.35 35.49 7.03
C PRO A 1145 -19.65 36.87 7.00
N ALA A 1146 -20.36 37.98 7.23
CA ALA A 1146 -19.71 39.28 7.43
C ALA A 1146 -20.52 40.20 8.35
N ALA A 1147 -19.81 40.91 9.25
CA ALA A 1147 -20.38 42.00 10.03
C ALA A 1147 -21.00 43.06 9.09
N GLY A 1148 -22.23 43.50 9.39
CA GLY A 1148 -22.91 44.56 8.63
C GLY A 1148 -23.94 44.13 7.58
N SER A 1149 -24.31 42.85 7.49
CA SER A 1149 -25.37 42.36 6.59
C SER A 1149 -26.76 42.85 7.05
N LYS A 1150 -27.58 43.41 6.14
CA LYS A 1150 -28.99 43.81 6.41
C LYS A 1150 -29.95 42.86 5.70
N LEU A 1151 -30.91 42.33 6.45
CA LEU A 1151 -31.98 41.46 5.96
C LEU A 1151 -33.31 42.21 6.01
N ALA A 1152 -34.10 42.27 4.94
CA ALA A 1152 -35.40 42.91 4.91
C ALA A 1152 -36.48 41.94 4.42
N THR A 1153 -37.60 41.85 5.16
CA THR A 1153 -38.80 41.12 4.73
C THR A 1153 -40.06 41.93 5.05
N SER A 1154 -41.00 41.97 4.11
CA SER A 1154 -42.31 42.64 4.27
C SER A 1154 -43.39 41.72 4.83
N ASP A 1155 -43.10 40.42 5.00
CA ASP A 1155 -44.05 39.45 5.52
C ASP A 1155 -43.97 39.35 7.06
N PRO A 1156 -45.05 39.66 7.80
CA PRO A 1156 -45.09 39.62 9.26
C PRO A 1156 -44.80 38.23 9.85
N ALA A 1157 -45.22 37.15 9.17
CA ALA A 1157 -45.01 35.78 9.63
C ALA A 1157 -43.53 35.39 9.49
N VAL A 1158 -42.89 35.80 8.39
CA VAL A 1158 -41.45 35.58 8.15
C VAL A 1158 -40.61 36.38 9.16
N ALA A 1159 -41.01 37.62 9.46
CA ALA A 1159 -40.34 38.44 10.47
C ALA A 1159 -40.39 37.81 11.87
N ALA A 1160 -41.55 37.25 12.27
CA ALA A 1160 -41.71 36.56 13.55
C ALA A 1160 -40.86 35.27 13.64
N LEU A 1161 -40.80 34.50 12.56
CA LEU A 1161 -39.98 33.28 12.46
C LEU A 1161 -38.47 33.58 12.45
N LEU A 1162 -38.03 34.63 11.76
CA LEU A 1162 -36.64 35.10 11.79
C LEU A 1162 -36.22 35.54 13.20
N ALA A 1163 -37.12 36.27 13.89
CA ALA A 1163 -36.89 36.67 15.27
C ALA A 1163 -36.75 35.46 16.20
N ALA A 1164 -37.63 34.45 16.06
CA ALA A 1164 -37.54 33.22 16.85
C ALA A 1164 -36.26 32.42 16.56
N GLY A 1165 -35.88 32.27 15.28
CA GLY A 1165 -34.66 31.57 14.88
C GLY A 1165 -33.38 32.26 15.35
N LEU A 1166 -33.29 33.59 15.25
CA LEU A 1166 -32.16 34.38 15.71
C LEU A 1166 -32.05 34.42 17.24
N ALA A 1167 -33.17 34.49 17.95
CA ALA A 1167 -33.20 34.40 19.40
C ALA A 1167 -32.67 33.04 19.88
N GLU A 1168 -33.06 31.96 19.21
CA GLU A 1168 -32.58 30.62 19.52
C GLU A 1168 -31.08 30.46 19.20
N LEU A 1169 -30.61 31.03 18.08
CA LEU A 1169 -29.19 31.01 17.72
C LEU A 1169 -28.32 31.84 18.68
N ALA A 1170 -28.81 33.01 19.11
CA ALA A 1170 -28.18 33.85 20.12
C ALA A 1170 -28.07 33.11 21.47
N ARG A 1171 -29.14 32.41 21.86
CA ARG A 1171 -29.21 31.59 23.08
C ARG A 1171 -28.24 30.41 23.05
N ILE A 1172 -28.15 29.71 21.93
CA ILE A 1172 -27.27 28.53 21.75
C ILE A 1172 -25.78 28.93 21.65
N THR A 1173 -25.49 30.06 21.00
CA THR A 1173 -24.10 30.52 20.77
C THR A 1173 -23.56 31.40 21.90
N GLY A 1174 -24.42 31.87 22.81
CA GLY A 1174 -24.06 32.76 23.91
C GLY A 1174 -23.69 34.17 23.46
N ARG A 1175 -24.22 34.62 22.30
CA ARG A 1175 -23.91 35.93 21.71
C ARG A 1175 -25.19 36.72 21.47
N PRO A 1176 -25.25 38.01 21.84
CA PRO A 1176 -26.44 38.83 21.58
C PRO A 1176 -26.57 39.17 20.09
N LEU A 1177 -27.77 38.96 19.54
CA LEU A 1177 -28.17 39.37 18.19
C LEU A 1177 -29.39 40.29 18.34
N GLU A 1178 -29.37 41.48 17.72
CA GLU A 1178 -30.46 42.46 17.80
C GLU A 1178 -31.28 42.54 16.51
N LEU A 1179 -32.59 42.74 16.66
CA LEU A 1179 -33.55 42.91 15.59
C LEU A 1179 -34.02 44.36 15.59
N VAL A 1180 -33.80 45.11 14.48
CA VAL A 1180 -34.04 46.56 14.45
C VAL A 1180 -35.19 46.88 13.48
N GLN A 1181 -36.38 47.13 14.01
CA GLN A 1181 -37.52 47.51 13.16
C GLN A 1181 -37.27 48.87 12.48
N GLY A 1182 -37.32 48.89 11.15
CA GLY A 1182 -37.14 50.09 10.32
C GLY A 1182 -38.49 50.71 9.88
N PRO A 1183 -38.50 51.99 9.46
CA PRO A 1183 -39.73 52.76 9.21
C PRO A 1183 -40.45 52.47 7.88
N ILE A 1184 -39.96 51.55 7.04
CA ILE A 1184 -40.63 51.13 5.81
C ILE A 1184 -41.32 49.80 6.12
N ALA A 1185 -42.56 49.61 5.66
CA ALA A 1185 -43.43 48.45 5.94
C ALA A 1185 -42.77 47.07 5.67
N GLY A 1186 -41.88 46.66 6.58
CA GLY A 1186 -41.05 45.46 6.52
C GLY A 1186 -39.99 45.48 7.62
N ALA A 1187 -39.85 44.37 8.35
CA ALA A 1187 -38.86 44.23 9.41
C ALA A 1187 -37.46 44.14 8.78
N THR A 1188 -36.52 44.96 9.27
CA THR A 1188 -35.11 44.88 8.89
C THR A 1188 -34.31 44.27 10.06
N VAL A 1189 -33.32 43.43 9.81
CA VAL A 1189 -32.45 42.85 10.87
C VAL A 1189 -31.01 43.26 10.61
N THR A 1190 -30.31 43.76 11.63
CA THR A 1190 -28.92 44.26 11.49
C THR A 1190 -28.01 43.58 12.51
N VAL A 1191 -26.93 42.93 12.06
CA VAL A 1191 -25.97 42.25 12.94
C VAL A 1191 -24.77 43.16 13.24
N GLY A 1192 -24.52 43.48 14.51
CA GLY A 1192 -23.45 44.39 14.97
C GLY A 1192 -22.01 43.82 14.90
N PRO A 1193 -20.96 44.66 15.02
CA PRO A 1193 -19.57 44.26 14.78
C PRO A 1193 -18.93 43.48 15.95
N VAL A 1194 -18.06 42.54 15.60
CA VAL A 1194 -17.36 41.62 16.53
C VAL A 1194 -15.94 42.10 16.82
N VAL A 1195 -15.56 42.23 18.10
CA VAL A 1195 -14.15 42.30 18.53
C VAL A 1195 -13.68 40.88 18.89
N VAL A 1196 -12.76 40.32 18.11
CA VAL A 1196 -12.12 39.02 18.42
C VAL A 1196 -10.75 39.29 19.04
N LEU A 1197 -10.62 39.05 20.35
CA LEU A 1197 -9.30 38.82 20.96
C LEU A 1197 -8.83 37.42 20.55
N ARG A 1198 -7.91 37.34 19.59
CA ARG A 1198 -7.18 36.11 19.26
C ARG A 1198 -6.05 35.90 20.26
N SER A 1199 -6.11 34.84 21.08
CA SER A 1199 -4.93 34.35 21.79
C SER A 1199 -4.19 33.31 20.95
N GLY A 1200 -3.05 33.69 20.40
CA GLY A 1200 -1.90 32.79 20.17
C GLY A 1200 -1.85 31.99 18.86
N ALA A 1201 -1.35 32.60 17.79
CA ALA A 1201 -0.40 31.96 16.88
C ALA A 1201 0.39 33.04 16.11
N ARG A 1202 1.72 32.90 16.15
CA ARG A 1202 2.74 33.83 15.65
C ARG A 1202 2.70 34.03 14.12
N GLU A 1203 3.23 35.20 13.75
CA GLU A 1203 3.49 35.75 12.43
C GLU A 1203 4.17 34.79 11.44
N GLY A 1204 3.77 34.91 10.18
CA GLY A 1204 4.42 34.30 9.03
C GLY A 1204 3.81 34.84 7.74
N SER A 1205 4.43 35.89 7.21
CA SER A 1205 4.02 36.67 6.03
C SER A 1205 3.80 35.84 4.77
N LEU A 1206 2.66 36.01 4.11
CA LEU A 1206 2.50 35.75 2.67
C LEU A 1206 2.35 37.11 1.97
N ARG A 1207 3.48 37.56 1.40
CA ARG A 1207 3.53 38.65 0.42
C ARG A 1207 2.75 38.20 -0.82
N THR A 1208 1.61 38.82 -1.08
CA THR A 1208 0.98 38.80 -2.40
C THR A 1208 1.75 39.74 -3.32
N GLY A 1209 2.64 39.17 -4.14
CA GLY A 1209 3.15 39.86 -5.33
C GLY A 1209 2.13 39.73 -6.45
N VAL A 1210 1.41 40.80 -6.75
CA VAL A 1210 0.77 41.00 -8.04
C VAL A 1210 1.38 42.26 -8.67
N SER A 1211 1.87 42.05 -9.87
CA SER A 1211 2.44 42.98 -10.83
C SER A 1211 1.56 44.17 -11.18
N GLY A 1212 2.20 45.28 -11.56
CA GLY A 1212 1.63 46.22 -12.53
C GLY A 1212 1.46 47.65 -12.03
N ARG A 1213 2.54 48.45 -12.13
CA ARG A 1213 2.43 49.91 -12.29
C ARG A 1213 2.28 50.22 -13.77
N HIS A 1214 1.11 50.67 -14.20
CA HIS A 1214 0.88 51.66 -15.26
C HIS A 1214 -0.50 52.27 -14.97
N GLY A 1215 -0.57 53.55 -14.57
CA GLY A 1215 -1.02 54.63 -15.46
C GLY A 1215 -2.55 54.75 -15.39
N VAL A 1216 -3.09 55.46 -14.39
CA VAL A 1216 -3.64 56.83 -14.52
C VAL A 1216 -4.67 56.93 -15.66
N GLU A 1217 -5.96 56.96 -15.32
CA GLU A 1217 -6.87 58.09 -15.62
C GLU A 1217 -8.27 57.87 -15.05
N SER A 1218 -8.85 58.98 -14.64
CA SER A 1218 -10.11 59.25 -13.96
C SER A 1218 -11.38 59.02 -14.78
N ALA A 1219 -12.50 58.65 -14.12
CA ALA A 1219 -13.80 59.36 -14.26
C ALA A 1219 -14.88 58.82 -13.28
N SER A 1220 -15.38 59.74 -12.45
CA SER A 1220 -16.78 59.96 -11.97
C SER A 1220 -17.79 58.79 -12.01
N ALA A 1221 -18.35 58.36 -10.87
CA ALA A 1221 -19.47 58.93 -10.09
C ALA A 1221 -20.87 58.45 -10.51
N VAL A 1222 -21.78 58.41 -9.50
CA VAL A 1222 -23.22 58.07 -9.52
C VAL A 1222 -23.48 56.55 -9.50
N GLY A 1223 -24.10 55.91 -8.51
CA GLY A 1223 -25.11 56.34 -7.53
C GLY A 1223 -26.35 55.45 -7.75
N GLY A 1224 -26.57 54.46 -6.88
CA GLY A 1224 -27.68 53.50 -6.94
C GLY A 1224 -27.42 52.25 -6.12
#